data_AF-U7KCT9-F1
#
_entry.id   AF-U7KCT9-F1
#
_cell.length_a   1.000
_cell.length_b   1.000
_cell.length_c   1.000
_cell.angle_alpha   90.00
_cell.angle_beta   90.00
_cell.angle_gamma   90.00
#
_symmetry.space_group_name_H-M   'P 1'
#
loop_
_entity.id
_entity.type
_entity.pdbx_description
1 polymer ?
#
loop_
_entity_poly.entity_id
_entity_poly.type
_entity_poly.pdbx_seq_one_letter_code
_entity_poly.pdbx_strand_id
1 'polypeptide(L)'
;MASDLITTELVALDADFGDSVDSVITNLATLVHDTGRATEVAGLAQPAIDREAKAGTGVPGGVAIPHCRSEVVTEPTLAFARLSRGVDFSGPDGDAQLVFLIAAPAGGGKAHLQILSKLARALVRKDFLEALRTASTKEEIVKEILAVVNAEKPKNKKQDTAEAAAGAAEGASASAGASAQATRIVAITACPTGIAHTYMAADALTQTAGERDDVDLTVETQGSSNNESVSQSTIDAADAVIFATDVGVRDRERFAGKPVIESGVKRAINEPGKMLDEAIAAAKNPNARKVSGTASSSSAEEEGKSLGWGKRIQQAIMTGVSYMVPFVAAGGLLLALGFLFGGADMANGWQALSTDYSLSNLPGNEITVDGETMSFENSGFGLYIGAVLFAIGQAAMGFIVAALSGYIAYALAGRPGIAPGFVGGAIAVTLDAGFIGGLVTGLLAGFIALWIGNWKVPRWLGSLMPVVIIPLLTSLVVGLSMYLLLGAPLAALMEGLQDWLSSMSGSSAVVLGIILGLMMCVDLGGPVNKAAYLFATAGLSTGDAASMQIMAAVMAAGMVPPIALSLATFIRKSLFTPAEQENGKSAWLLGLSFVSEGAIPFAAADPFRVIPSMMAGGAVTGAISMALSVESRAPHGGIFVAFAIDPFWAYLVAILAGVAVSTVAVLAMKQFWPNKTVQEAAQKAAPGSKTASQNVAA
;
A
#
# COMPACT_ATOMS: atom_id res chain seq x y z
N MET A 1 -0.37 -41.01 -18.25
CA MET A 1 -1.56 -40.33 -17.69
C MET A 1 -2.04 -39.15 -18.54
N ALA A 2 -1.32 -38.71 -19.58
CA ALA A 2 -1.75 -37.60 -20.45
C ALA A 2 -2.05 -38.02 -21.91
N SER A 3 -1.93 -39.32 -22.23
CA SER A 3 -2.38 -39.91 -23.50
C SER A 3 -3.89 -39.85 -23.67
N ASP A 4 -4.64 -39.66 -22.58
CA ASP A 4 -6.09 -39.84 -22.57
C ASP A 4 -6.82 -38.49 -22.61
N LEU A 5 -6.15 -37.36 -22.83
CA LEU A 5 -6.80 -36.04 -22.79
C LEU A 5 -7.55 -35.68 -24.09
N ILE A 6 -6.99 -36.09 -25.22
CA ILE A 6 -7.52 -35.82 -26.56
C ILE A 6 -7.30 -37.05 -27.43
N THR A 7 -8.30 -37.38 -28.25
CA THR A 7 -8.26 -38.47 -29.21
C THR A 7 -8.72 -37.98 -30.58
N THR A 8 -8.61 -38.80 -31.61
CA THR A 8 -9.04 -38.48 -32.96
C THR A 8 -10.54 -38.18 -33.06
N GLU A 9 -11.35 -38.78 -32.18
CA GLU A 9 -12.79 -38.58 -32.10
C GLU A 9 -13.15 -37.21 -31.49
N LEU A 10 -12.24 -36.62 -30.71
CA LEU A 10 -12.38 -35.29 -30.10
C LEU A 10 -11.90 -34.15 -31.01
N VAL A 11 -11.51 -34.47 -32.25
CA VAL A 11 -11.00 -33.52 -33.24
C VAL A 11 -11.98 -33.39 -34.40
N ALA A 12 -12.32 -32.15 -34.74
CA ALA A 12 -13.02 -31.79 -35.97
C ALA A 12 -12.12 -30.89 -36.84
N LEU A 13 -11.99 -31.21 -38.12
CA LEU A 13 -11.21 -30.44 -39.08
C LEU A 13 -12.13 -29.82 -40.12
N ASP A 14 -11.91 -28.54 -40.38
CA ASP A 14 -12.61 -27.73 -41.38
C ASP A 14 -14.14 -27.83 -41.26
N ALA A 15 -14.63 -27.85 -40.02
CA ALA A 15 -16.02 -28.09 -39.70
C ALA A 15 -16.86 -26.80 -39.72
N ASP A 16 -18.09 -26.87 -40.22
CA ASP A 16 -19.08 -25.80 -40.06
C ASP A 16 -19.95 -26.09 -38.84
N PHE A 17 -19.63 -25.46 -37.71
CA PHE A 17 -20.38 -25.57 -36.46
C PHE A 17 -21.35 -24.40 -36.26
N GLY A 18 -21.73 -23.71 -37.35
CA GLY A 18 -22.59 -22.53 -37.32
C GLY A 18 -21.82 -21.22 -37.21
N ASP A 19 -22.54 -20.13 -36.97
CA ASP A 19 -22.05 -18.75 -36.92
C ASP A 19 -22.12 -18.11 -35.51
N SER A 20 -22.41 -18.92 -34.49
CA SER A 20 -22.56 -18.45 -33.11
C SER A 20 -21.62 -19.19 -32.16
N VAL A 21 -21.20 -18.50 -31.10
CA VAL A 21 -20.42 -19.08 -30.00
C VAL A 21 -21.14 -20.29 -29.41
N ASP A 22 -22.45 -20.16 -29.18
CA ASP A 22 -23.29 -21.22 -28.59
C ASP A 22 -23.33 -22.47 -29.48
N SER A 23 -23.45 -22.29 -30.80
CA SER A 23 -23.47 -23.42 -31.74
C SER A 23 -22.12 -24.12 -31.80
N VAL A 24 -21.01 -23.38 -31.78
CA VAL A 24 -19.65 -23.96 -31.76
C VAL A 24 -19.40 -24.74 -30.46
N ILE A 25 -19.72 -24.15 -29.30
CA ILE A 25 -19.55 -24.80 -27.99
C ILE A 25 -20.44 -26.04 -27.89
N THR A 26 -21.68 -25.98 -28.35
CA THR A 26 -22.61 -27.12 -28.32
C THR A 26 -22.11 -28.28 -29.19
N ASN A 27 -21.60 -28.01 -30.40
CA ASN A 27 -21.03 -29.05 -31.27
C ASN A 27 -19.76 -29.67 -30.69
N LEU A 28 -18.87 -28.88 -30.08
CA LEU A 28 -17.71 -29.40 -29.36
C LEU A 28 -18.12 -30.25 -28.14
N ALA A 29 -19.17 -29.85 -27.42
CA ALA A 29 -19.72 -30.64 -26.32
C ALA A 29 -20.33 -31.96 -26.80
N THR A 30 -20.94 -32.00 -27.98
CA THR A 30 -21.41 -33.23 -28.62
C THR A 30 -20.26 -34.20 -28.92
N LEU A 31 -19.12 -33.72 -29.45
CA LEU A 31 -17.92 -34.57 -29.64
C LEU A 31 -17.44 -35.20 -28.32
N VAL A 32 -17.47 -34.43 -27.23
CA VAL A 32 -17.10 -34.91 -25.89
C VAL A 32 -18.10 -35.94 -25.37
N HIS A 33 -19.40 -35.72 -25.59
CA HIS A 33 -20.45 -36.66 -25.20
C HIS A 33 -20.35 -37.98 -25.98
N ASP A 34 -20.18 -37.93 -27.30
CA ASP A 34 -20.18 -39.10 -28.17
C ASP A 34 -18.99 -40.05 -27.93
N THR A 35 -17.94 -39.55 -27.27
CA THR A 35 -16.79 -40.34 -26.81
C THR A 35 -16.98 -40.95 -25.41
N GLY A 36 -18.15 -40.75 -24.78
CA GLY A 36 -18.46 -41.24 -23.43
C GLY A 36 -17.83 -40.43 -22.30
N ARG A 37 -17.27 -39.26 -22.60
CA ARG A 37 -16.54 -38.39 -21.65
C ARG A 37 -17.42 -37.35 -20.96
N ALA A 38 -18.67 -37.23 -21.41
CA ALA A 38 -19.73 -36.50 -20.74
C ALA A 38 -21.05 -37.29 -20.82
N THR A 39 -21.85 -37.27 -19.75
CA THR A 39 -23.15 -37.97 -19.70
C THR A 39 -24.29 -37.19 -20.37
N GLU A 40 -24.11 -35.89 -20.62
CA GLU A 40 -25.12 -35.03 -21.22
C GLU A 40 -24.46 -33.84 -21.95
N VAL A 41 -24.91 -33.54 -23.18
CA VAL A 41 -24.40 -32.41 -23.97
C VAL A 41 -24.73 -31.07 -23.32
N ALA A 42 -26.00 -30.84 -22.97
CA ALA A 42 -26.46 -29.56 -22.40
C ALA A 42 -25.76 -29.25 -21.06
N GLY A 43 -25.58 -30.28 -20.22
CA GLY A 43 -24.86 -30.17 -18.95
C GLY A 43 -23.38 -29.76 -19.10
N LEU A 44 -22.77 -29.96 -20.27
CA LEU A 44 -21.41 -29.51 -20.59
C LEU A 44 -21.40 -28.16 -21.32
N ALA A 45 -22.27 -28.01 -22.32
CA ALA A 45 -22.32 -26.83 -23.19
C ALA A 45 -22.76 -25.58 -22.43
N GLN A 46 -23.83 -25.65 -21.62
CA GLN A 46 -24.40 -24.48 -20.97
C GLN A 46 -23.41 -23.81 -19.99
N PRO A 47 -22.69 -24.55 -19.11
CA PRO A 47 -21.66 -23.94 -18.26
C PRO A 47 -20.51 -23.28 -19.02
N ALA A 48 -20.16 -23.80 -20.21
CA ALA A 48 -19.13 -23.21 -21.06
C ALA A 48 -19.64 -21.92 -21.73
N ILE A 49 -20.88 -21.92 -22.22
CA ILE A 49 -21.55 -20.73 -22.80
C ILE A 49 -21.71 -19.64 -21.72
N ASP A 50 -22.21 -19.98 -20.53
CA ASP A 50 -22.38 -19.02 -19.43
C ASP A 50 -21.04 -18.41 -18.99
N ARG A 51 -19.96 -19.19 -19.07
CA ARG A 51 -18.61 -18.73 -18.76
C ARG A 51 -18.08 -17.79 -19.84
N GLU A 52 -18.34 -18.11 -21.10
CA GLU A 52 -17.97 -17.32 -22.27
C GLU A 52 -18.67 -15.96 -22.25
N ALA A 53 -19.97 -15.93 -21.98
CA ALA A 53 -20.78 -14.71 -21.91
C ALA A 53 -20.30 -13.71 -20.83
N LYS A 54 -19.68 -14.19 -19.75
CA LYS A 54 -19.11 -13.33 -18.70
C LYS A 54 -17.81 -12.67 -19.12
N ALA A 55 -16.99 -13.38 -19.88
CA ALA A 55 -15.72 -12.89 -20.40
C ALA A 55 -15.25 -13.83 -21.52
N GLY A 56 -15.23 -13.31 -22.74
CA GLY A 56 -14.81 -14.04 -23.92
C GLY A 56 -13.41 -14.64 -23.81
N THR A 57 -13.21 -15.77 -24.46
CA THR A 57 -12.00 -16.61 -24.39
C THR A 57 -11.16 -16.55 -25.66
N GLY A 58 -11.49 -15.65 -26.58
CA GLY A 58 -10.64 -15.33 -27.72
C GLY A 58 -9.27 -14.84 -27.27
N VAL A 59 -8.21 -15.45 -27.83
CA VAL A 59 -6.81 -15.09 -27.62
C VAL A 59 -6.14 -14.82 -28.97
N PRO A 60 -4.97 -14.13 -28.99
CA PRO A 60 -4.26 -13.89 -30.25
C PRO A 60 -3.98 -15.15 -31.06
N GLY A 61 -3.91 -15.00 -32.38
CA GLY A 61 -3.71 -16.08 -33.35
C GLY A 61 -5.01 -16.68 -33.89
N GLY A 62 -6.16 -16.00 -33.73
CA GLY A 62 -7.47 -16.49 -34.19
C GLY A 62 -7.90 -17.77 -33.48
N VAL A 63 -7.67 -17.82 -32.15
CA VAL A 63 -7.92 -18.98 -31.29
C VAL A 63 -8.96 -18.64 -30.22
N ALA A 64 -9.83 -19.58 -29.87
CA ALA A 64 -10.71 -19.51 -28.71
C ALA A 64 -10.53 -20.72 -27.79
N ILE A 65 -10.68 -20.49 -26.47
CA ILE A 65 -10.48 -21.53 -25.44
C ILE A 65 -11.67 -21.56 -24.46
N PRO A 66 -12.89 -21.87 -24.93
CA PRO A 66 -14.02 -22.06 -24.04
C PRO A 66 -13.71 -23.18 -23.04
N HIS A 67 -14.02 -22.95 -21.77
CA HIS A 67 -13.70 -23.90 -20.72
C HIS A 67 -14.74 -23.88 -19.62
N CYS A 68 -15.05 -25.04 -19.06
CA CYS A 68 -15.96 -25.15 -17.94
C CYS A 68 -15.60 -26.30 -17.01
N ARG A 69 -16.21 -26.27 -15.84
CA ARG A 69 -16.32 -27.43 -14.96
C ARG A 69 -17.76 -27.85 -14.93
N SER A 70 -18.01 -29.14 -15.03
CA SER A 70 -19.36 -29.69 -14.95
C SER A 70 -19.39 -31.03 -14.26
N GLU A 71 -20.50 -31.33 -13.60
CA GLU A 71 -20.75 -32.62 -12.95
C GLU A 71 -20.97 -33.75 -13.95
N VAL A 72 -21.41 -33.42 -15.17
CA VAL A 72 -21.66 -34.40 -16.23
C VAL A 72 -20.39 -34.88 -16.94
N VAL A 73 -19.24 -34.22 -16.69
CA VAL A 73 -17.95 -34.59 -17.29
C VAL A 73 -17.32 -35.67 -16.43
N THR A 74 -17.07 -36.84 -17.02
CA THR A 74 -16.57 -38.02 -16.31
C THR A 74 -15.06 -38.01 -16.14
N GLU A 75 -14.33 -37.41 -17.09
CA GLU A 75 -12.87 -37.27 -17.05
C GLU A 75 -12.38 -35.97 -17.73
N PRO A 76 -11.21 -35.43 -17.34
CA PRO A 76 -10.64 -34.26 -17.99
C PRO A 76 -10.44 -34.49 -19.49
N THR A 77 -10.96 -33.59 -20.32
CA THR A 77 -11.00 -33.76 -21.77
C THR A 77 -10.73 -32.45 -22.50
N LEU A 78 -10.13 -32.57 -23.68
CA LEU A 78 -9.82 -31.49 -24.61
C LEU A 78 -10.41 -31.85 -25.96
N ALA A 79 -11.42 -31.11 -26.41
CA ALA A 79 -11.93 -31.18 -27.77
C ALA A 79 -11.41 -30.01 -28.60
N PHE A 80 -11.14 -30.25 -29.88
CA PHE A 80 -10.60 -29.26 -30.80
C PHE A 80 -11.40 -29.21 -32.09
N ALA A 81 -11.67 -28.00 -32.58
CA ALA A 81 -12.20 -27.77 -33.91
C ALA A 81 -11.34 -26.75 -34.67
N ARG A 82 -11.00 -27.08 -35.92
CA ARG A 82 -10.66 -26.08 -36.93
C ARG A 82 -11.93 -25.77 -37.72
N LEU A 83 -12.43 -24.54 -37.64
CA LEU A 83 -13.68 -24.13 -38.28
C LEU A 83 -13.44 -23.70 -39.72
N SER A 84 -14.35 -24.09 -40.63
CA SER A 84 -14.36 -23.61 -42.02
C SER A 84 -14.78 -22.13 -42.13
N ARG A 85 -15.56 -21.65 -41.16
CA ARG A 85 -15.96 -20.26 -40.96
C ARG A 85 -15.63 -19.85 -39.52
N GLY A 86 -14.87 -18.77 -39.36
CA GLY A 86 -14.53 -18.27 -38.03
C GLY A 86 -15.75 -17.69 -37.29
N VAL A 87 -15.68 -17.66 -35.96
CA VAL A 87 -16.73 -17.10 -35.08
C VAL A 87 -16.09 -16.17 -34.06
N ASP A 88 -16.73 -15.03 -33.76
CA ASP A 88 -16.22 -14.06 -32.81
C ASP A 88 -16.38 -14.53 -31.34
N PHE A 89 -15.27 -14.94 -30.73
CA PHE A 89 -15.15 -15.26 -29.30
C PHE A 89 -14.60 -14.07 -28.48
N SER A 90 -14.83 -12.84 -28.95
CA SER A 90 -14.30 -11.59 -28.40
C SER A 90 -12.77 -11.55 -28.35
N GLY A 91 -12.12 -12.12 -29.38
CA GLY A 91 -10.67 -12.17 -29.51
C GLY A 91 -10.06 -10.88 -30.07
N PRO A 92 -8.79 -10.58 -29.76
CA PRO A 92 -8.13 -9.36 -30.23
C PRO A 92 -7.91 -9.30 -31.74
N ASP A 93 -7.93 -10.47 -32.41
CA ASP A 93 -7.73 -10.61 -33.86
C ASP A 93 -9.05 -10.83 -34.63
N GLY A 94 -10.21 -10.65 -33.96
CA GLY A 94 -11.52 -10.96 -34.51
C GLY A 94 -11.86 -12.45 -34.44
N ASP A 95 -12.50 -12.96 -35.49
CA ASP A 95 -13.05 -14.31 -35.53
C ASP A 95 -12.01 -15.42 -35.27
N ALA A 96 -12.33 -16.33 -34.35
CA ALA A 96 -11.53 -17.51 -34.08
C ALA A 96 -11.88 -18.64 -35.04
N GLN A 97 -10.85 -19.24 -35.64
CA GLN A 97 -10.96 -20.45 -36.48
C GLN A 97 -10.48 -21.71 -35.76
N LEU A 98 -9.65 -21.57 -34.72
CA LEU A 98 -9.16 -22.69 -33.92
C LEU A 98 -9.83 -22.62 -32.55
N VAL A 99 -10.62 -23.63 -32.20
CA VAL A 99 -11.40 -23.62 -30.95
C VAL A 99 -11.06 -24.84 -30.11
N PHE A 100 -10.69 -24.61 -28.85
CA PHE A 100 -10.34 -25.65 -27.88
C PHE A 100 -11.35 -25.65 -26.73
N LEU A 101 -12.26 -26.63 -26.71
CA LEU A 101 -13.12 -26.84 -25.55
C LEU A 101 -12.38 -27.65 -24.50
N ILE A 102 -12.16 -27.06 -23.32
CA ILE A 102 -11.54 -27.73 -22.19
C ILE A 102 -12.59 -27.98 -21.12
N ALA A 103 -12.82 -29.26 -20.81
CA ALA A 103 -13.83 -29.67 -19.84
C ALA A 103 -13.23 -30.52 -18.74
N ALA A 104 -13.68 -30.29 -17.50
CA ALA A 104 -13.26 -31.07 -16.35
C ALA A 104 -14.41 -31.40 -15.40
N PRO A 105 -14.32 -32.52 -14.67
CA PRO A 105 -15.25 -32.84 -13.58
C PRO A 105 -15.24 -31.74 -12.51
N ALA A 106 -16.37 -31.50 -11.84
CA ALA A 106 -16.53 -30.45 -10.81
C ALA A 106 -15.46 -30.47 -9.68
N GLY A 107 -14.93 -31.66 -9.34
CA GLY A 107 -13.85 -31.86 -8.35
C GLY A 107 -12.40 -31.79 -8.88
N GLY A 108 -12.19 -31.61 -10.19
CA GLY A 108 -10.87 -31.71 -10.85
C GLY A 108 -9.99 -30.46 -10.74
N GLY A 109 -9.60 -30.06 -9.54
CA GLY A 109 -9.03 -28.72 -9.28
C GLY A 109 -7.60 -28.42 -9.73
N LYS A 110 -6.73 -29.42 -9.99
CA LYS A 110 -5.28 -29.18 -10.24
C LYS A 110 -4.75 -29.66 -11.60
N ALA A 111 -5.21 -30.79 -12.11
CA ALA A 111 -4.75 -31.32 -13.41
C ALA A 111 -5.17 -30.40 -14.58
N HIS A 112 -6.43 -29.97 -14.57
CA HIS A 112 -7.01 -29.06 -15.58
C HIS A 112 -6.27 -27.71 -15.68
N LEU A 113 -5.87 -27.12 -14.55
CA LEU A 113 -5.12 -25.85 -14.54
C LEU A 113 -3.69 -26.02 -15.09
N GLN A 114 -3.06 -27.18 -14.89
CA GLN A 114 -1.75 -27.48 -15.48
C GLN A 114 -1.85 -27.67 -17.01
N ILE A 115 -2.92 -28.31 -17.48
CA ILE A 115 -3.22 -28.48 -18.91
C ILE A 115 -3.49 -27.12 -19.56
N LEU A 116 -4.38 -26.30 -18.96
CA LEU A 116 -4.61 -24.91 -19.38
C LEU A 116 -3.31 -24.12 -19.45
N SER A 117 -2.46 -24.19 -18.42
CA SER A 117 -1.18 -23.47 -18.40
C SER A 117 -0.19 -23.95 -19.46
N LYS A 118 -0.18 -25.25 -19.81
CA LYS A 118 0.69 -25.79 -20.87
C LYS A 118 0.16 -25.45 -22.26
N LEU A 119 -1.14 -25.63 -22.50
CA LEU A 119 -1.78 -25.32 -23.77
C LEU A 119 -1.75 -23.81 -24.03
N ALA A 120 -2.10 -22.97 -23.05
CA ALA A 120 -2.02 -21.52 -23.18
C ALA A 120 -0.60 -21.03 -23.53
N ARG A 121 0.45 -21.60 -22.91
CA ARG A 121 1.85 -21.30 -23.29
C ARG A 121 2.18 -21.69 -24.72
N ALA A 122 1.60 -22.77 -25.23
CA ALA A 122 1.88 -23.24 -26.57
C ALA A 122 1.08 -22.53 -27.65
N LEU A 123 -0.13 -22.05 -27.32
CA LEU A 123 -0.97 -21.26 -28.22
C LEU A 123 -0.39 -19.88 -28.53
N VAL A 124 0.63 -19.43 -27.78
CA VAL A 124 1.40 -18.23 -28.10
C VAL A 124 2.47 -18.50 -29.18
N ARG A 125 2.83 -19.77 -29.42
CA ARG A 125 3.89 -20.13 -30.35
C ARG A 125 3.34 -20.23 -31.78
N LYS A 126 3.89 -19.41 -32.69
CA LYS A 126 3.41 -19.29 -34.08
C LYS A 126 3.55 -20.60 -34.86
N ASP A 127 4.66 -21.31 -34.67
CA ASP A 127 4.94 -22.62 -35.26
C ASP A 127 3.87 -23.66 -34.90
N PHE A 128 3.43 -23.67 -33.64
CA PHE A 128 2.37 -24.55 -33.17
C PHE A 128 1.02 -24.23 -33.80
N LEU A 129 0.63 -22.95 -33.84
CA LEU A 129 -0.62 -22.55 -34.48
C LEU A 129 -0.62 -22.83 -35.99
N GLU A 130 0.50 -22.62 -36.66
CA GLU A 130 0.66 -22.91 -38.08
C GLU A 130 0.59 -24.42 -38.36
N ALA A 131 1.18 -25.24 -37.50
CA ALA A 131 1.03 -26.70 -37.58
C ALA A 131 -0.44 -27.14 -37.45
N LEU A 132 -1.21 -26.55 -36.54
CA LEU A 132 -2.65 -26.84 -36.40
C LEU A 132 -3.48 -26.35 -37.61
N ARG A 133 -3.08 -25.24 -38.23
CA ARG A 133 -3.74 -24.69 -39.43
C ARG A 133 -3.49 -25.52 -40.69
N THR A 134 -2.32 -26.14 -40.78
CA THR A 134 -1.88 -26.88 -41.98
C THR A 134 -2.06 -28.40 -41.87
N ALA A 135 -2.27 -28.91 -40.64
CA ALA A 135 -2.57 -30.32 -40.40
C ALA A 135 -3.69 -30.83 -41.31
N SER A 136 -3.42 -31.92 -42.03
CA SER A 136 -4.34 -32.51 -43.01
C SER A 136 -5.13 -33.68 -42.43
N THR A 137 -4.72 -34.19 -41.26
CA THR A 137 -5.34 -35.34 -40.60
C THR A 137 -5.60 -35.07 -39.11
N LYS A 138 -6.58 -35.78 -38.53
CA LYS A 138 -6.91 -35.62 -37.10
C LYS A 138 -5.79 -36.13 -36.21
N GLU A 139 -5.06 -37.13 -36.67
CA GLU A 139 -3.91 -37.75 -36.02
C GLU A 139 -2.76 -36.75 -35.85
N GLU A 140 -2.51 -35.90 -36.85
CA GLU A 140 -1.52 -34.81 -36.76
C GLU A 140 -1.88 -33.80 -35.67
N ILE A 141 -3.15 -33.39 -35.59
CA ILE A 141 -3.62 -32.49 -34.52
C ILE A 141 -3.40 -33.09 -33.14
N VAL A 142 -3.81 -34.35 -32.93
CA VAL A 142 -3.65 -35.06 -31.66
C VAL A 142 -2.17 -35.13 -31.29
N LYS A 143 -1.30 -35.46 -32.25
CA LYS A 143 0.15 -35.54 -32.05
C LYS A 143 0.74 -34.20 -31.61
N GLU A 144 0.42 -33.11 -32.31
CA GLU A 144 0.93 -31.77 -31.98
C GLU A 144 0.48 -31.32 -30.60
N ILE A 145 -0.80 -31.50 -30.28
CA ILE A 145 -1.36 -31.12 -28.97
C ILE A 145 -0.74 -31.96 -27.84
N LEU A 146 -0.58 -33.28 -28.03
CA LEU A 146 0.05 -34.14 -27.02
C LEU A 146 1.54 -33.84 -26.84
N ALA A 147 2.27 -33.47 -27.89
CA ALA A 147 3.67 -33.06 -27.78
C ALA A 147 3.84 -31.85 -26.84
N VAL A 148 2.89 -30.92 -26.89
CA VAL A 148 2.84 -29.76 -25.99
C VAL A 148 2.45 -30.12 -24.57
N VAL A 149 1.35 -30.85 -24.43
CA VAL A 149 0.79 -31.19 -23.11
C VAL A 149 1.77 -32.07 -22.33
N ASN A 150 2.61 -32.86 -23.02
CA ASN A 150 3.59 -33.77 -22.42
C ASN A 150 5.01 -33.20 -22.29
N ALA A 151 5.32 -32.02 -22.81
CA ALA A 151 6.67 -31.45 -22.69
C ALA A 151 7.08 -31.17 -21.23
N GLU A 152 8.31 -31.51 -20.86
CA GLU A 152 8.98 -31.14 -19.60
C GLU A 152 9.74 -29.80 -19.73
N LYS A 153 9.94 -29.08 -18.62
CA LYS A 153 10.57 -27.75 -18.59
C LYS A 153 12.04 -27.79 -19.07
N PRO A 154 12.51 -26.85 -19.90
CA PRO A 154 13.94 -26.69 -20.18
C PRO A 154 14.68 -26.17 -18.93
N LYS A 155 15.87 -26.73 -18.65
CA LYS A 155 16.80 -26.18 -17.64
C LYS A 155 17.64 -25.07 -18.28
N ASN A 156 17.64 -23.88 -17.68
CA ASN A 156 18.49 -22.75 -18.10
C ASN A 156 19.98 -23.10 -17.95
N LYS A 157 20.68 -23.25 -19.08
CA LYS A 157 22.15 -23.22 -19.17
C LYS A 157 22.55 -21.83 -19.65
N LYS A 158 22.88 -20.92 -18.72
CA LYS A 158 23.59 -19.64 -19.02
C LYS A 158 24.02 -18.94 -17.73
N GLN A 159 24.65 -19.67 -16.81
CA GLN A 159 25.20 -19.08 -15.58
C GLN A 159 26.68 -19.46 -15.30
N ASP A 160 27.39 -20.07 -16.27
CA ASP A 160 28.78 -20.51 -16.08
C ASP A 160 29.84 -19.69 -16.85
N THR A 161 29.50 -18.52 -17.41
CA THR A 161 30.46 -17.73 -18.21
C THR A 161 30.78 -16.34 -17.69
N ALA A 162 30.32 -15.95 -16.50
CA ALA A 162 30.52 -14.60 -15.97
C ALA A 162 31.68 -14.46 -14.96
N GLU A 163 32.52 -15.48 -14.76
CA GLU A 163 33.56 -15.46 -13.71
C GLU A 163 35.01 -15.41 -14.24
N ALA A 164 35.23 -15.23 -15.54
CA ALA A 164 36.58 -15.28 -16.14
C ALA A 164 37.07 -13.99 -16.85
N ALA A 165 36.37 -12.85 -16.73
CA ALA A 165 36.77 -11.62 -17.41
C ALA A 165 36.70 -10.38 -16.49
N ALA A 166 37.44 -10.42 -15.39
CA ALA A 166 37.76 -9.25 -14.57
C ALA A 166 39.28 -9.15 -14.41
N GLY A 167 39.96 -8.79 -15.49
CA GLY A 167 41.39 -8.55 -15.52
C GLY A 167 41.82 -7.98 -16.87
N ALA A 168 42.29 -6.74 -16.84
CA ALA A 168 42.82 -5.93 -17.95
C ALA A 168 41.80 -5.18 -18.83
N ALA A 169 41.66 -3.87 -18.60
CA ALA A 169 42.41 -2.85 -19.35
C ALA A 169 41.83 -1.44 -19.13
N GLU A 170 42.63 -0.57 -18.51
CA GLU A 170 42.51 0.88 -18.69
C GLU A 170 43.15 1.30 -20.03
N GLY A 171 42.53 2.25 -20.71
CA GLY A 171 43.19 3.15 -21.67
C GLY A 171 42.93 2.87 -23.15
N ALA A 172 41.92 3.52 -23.73
CA ALA A 172 41.99 4.17 -25.06
C ALA A 172 40.71 4.94 -25.37
N SER A 173 40.87 6.20 -25.79
CA SER A 173 39.81 7.09 -26.26
C SER A 173 39.43 6.81 -27.72
N ALA A 174 38.11 6.87 -27.97
CA ALA A 174 37.38 7.21 -29.20
C ALA A 174 37.65 6.46 -30.52
N SER A 175 36.64 5.69 -30.97
CA SER A 175 36.16 5.67 -32.36
C SER A 175 34.80 4.98 -32.44
N ALA A 176 33.90 5.56 -33.23
CA ALA A 176 32.50 5.16 -33.39
C ALA A 176 32.30 3.84 -34.13
N GLY A 177 31.43 2.99 -33.58
CA GLY A 177 30.82 1.84 -34.20
C GLY A 177 29.63 1.41 -33.35
N ALA A 178 28.46 2.01 -33.57
CA ALA A 178 27.27 1.75 -32.78
C ALA A 178 26.71 0.35 -33.09
N SER A 179 27.07 -0.65 -32.29
CA SER A 179 26.16 -1.75 -32.00
C SER A 179 25.10 -1.22 -31.03
N ALA A 180 23.84 -1.23 -31.41
CA ALA A 180 22.75 -0.75 -30.55
C ALA A 180 22.74 -1.55 -29.24
N GLN A 181 23.10 -0.91 -28.14
CA GLN A 181 23.11 -1.52 -26.82
C GLN A 181 21.65 -1.77 -26.39
N ALA A 182 21.34 -2.99 -25.93
CA ALA A 182 20.01 -3.36 -25.49
C ALA A 182 19.51 -2.42 -24.37
N THR A 183 18.23 -2.03 -24.44
CA THR A 183 17.63 -1.15 -23.44
C THR A 183 17.37 -1.95 -22.17
N ARG A 184 17.91 -1.51 -21.03
CA ARG A 184 17.72 -2.19 -19.74
C ARG A 184 16.39 -1.76 -19.13
N ILE A 185 15.51 -2.72 -18.89
CA ILE A 185 14.17 -2.49 -18.37
C ILE A 185 14.01 -3.27 -17.06
N VAL A 186 13.44 -2.62 -16.05
CA VAL A 186 12.98 -3.30 -14.83
C VAL A 186 11.46 -3.31 -14.81
N ALA A 187 10.84 -4.48 -14.74
CA ALA A 187 9.39 -4.62 -14.64
C ALA A 187 8.95 -5.06 -13.25
N ILE A 188 7.88 -4.50 -12.74
CA ILE A 188 7.23 -4.89 -11.50
C ILE A 188 5.85 -5.44 -11.82
N THR A 189 5.53 -6.62 -11.29
CA THR A 189 4.23 -7.26 -11.46
C THR A 189 3.53 -7.45 -10.12
N ALA A 190 2.27 -7.03 -10.00
CA ALA A 190 1.51 -7.20 -8.76
C ALA A 190 -0.01 -7.26 -8.99
N CYS A 191 -0.70 -8.16 -8.30
CA CYS A 191 -2.17 -8.23 -8.34
C CYS A 191 -2.76 -8.38 -6.93
N PRO A 192 -4.06 -8.09 -6.72
CA PRO A 192 -4.70 -8.11 -5.40
C PRO A 192 -4.61 -9.45 -4.67
N THR A 193 -4.52 -10.56 -5.39
CA THR A 193 -4.33 -11.88 -4.78
C THR A 193 -2.86 -12.29 -4.75
N GLY A 194 -2.04 -11.80 -5.68
CA GLY A 194 -0.61 -12.13 -5.76
C GLY A 194 -0.34 -13.60 -6.09
N ILE A 195 -1.26 -14.28 -6.78
CA ILE A 195 -1.18 -15.74 -7.04
C ILE A 195 -0.99 -16.05 -8.52
N ALA A 196 -1.96 -15.72 -9.40
CA ALA A 196 -1.89 -16.13 -10.80
C ALA A 196 -1.39 -15.01 -11.70
N HIS A 197 -2.13 -13.90 -11.75
CA HIS A 197 -1.84 -12.83 -12.71
C HIS A 197 -0.50 -12.11 -12.47
N THR A 198 0.01 -12.08 -11.23
CA THR A 198 1.35 -11.56 -10.93
C THR A 198 2.43 -12.32 -11.68
N TYR A 199 2.50 -13.64 -11.52
CA TYR A 199 3.53 -14.43 -12.20
C TYR A 199 3.24 -14.61 -13.69
N MET A 200 1.97 -14.66 -14.11
CA MET A 200 1.64 -14.70 -15.54
C MET A 200 2.12 -13.45 -16.27
N ALA A 201 1.95 -12.27 -15.68
CA ALA A 201 2.48 -11.03 -16.26
C ALA A 201 4.01 -11.04 -16.30
N ALA A 202 4.66 -11.57 -15.25
CA ALA A 202 6.11 -11.66 -15.19
C ALA A 202 6.67 -12.61 -16.24
N ASP A 203 6.07 -13.80 -16.37
CA ASP A 203 6.42 -14.81 -17.36
C ASP A 203 6.20 -14.27 -18.78
N ALA A 204 5.08 -13.59 -19.04
CA ALA A 204 4.77 -13.01 -20.36
C ALA A 204 5.82 -11.95 -20.78
N LEU A 205 6.13 -11.00 -19.89
CA LEU A 205 7.16 -9.99 -20.16
C LEU A 205 8.55 -10.62 -20.34
N THR A 206 8.93 -11.56 -19.48
CA THR A 206 10.23 -12.26 -19.53
C THR A 206 10.38 -13.05 -20.83
N GLN A 207 9.33 -13.77 -21.25
CA GLN A 207 9.34 -14.54 -22.47
C GLN A 207 9.46 -13.64 -23.70
N THR A 208 8.66 -12.58 -23.80
CA THR A 208 8.73 -11.66 -24.94
C THR A 208 10.04 -10.88 -24.99
N ALA A 209 10.64 -10.53 -23.85
CA ALA A 209 11.96 -9.92 -23.82
C ALA A 209 13.07 -10.91 -24.22
N GLY A 210 12.95 -12.20 -23.86
CA GLY A 210 13.93 -13.22 -24.23
C GLY A 210 13.99 -13.55 -25.73
N GLU A 211 12.97 -13.16 -26.49
CA GLU A 211 12.91 -13.26 -27.97
C GLU A 211 13.48 -12.03 -28.68
N ARG A 212 14.01 -11.05 -27.91
CA ARG A 212 14.43 -9.74 -28.41
C ARG A 212 15.88 -9.46 -28.06
N ASP A 213 16.65 -8.99 -29.04
CA ASP A 213 18.04 -8.58 -28.85
C ASP A 213 18.19 -7.11 -28.39
N ASP A 214 17.11 -6.33 -28.44
CA ASP A 214 17.08 -4.90 -28.11
C ASP A 214 16.63 -4.60 -26.67
N VAL A 215 16.35 -5.64 -25.86
CA VAL A 215 15.85 -5.53 -24.48
C VAL A 215 16.64 -6.42 -23.53
N ASP A 216 17.05 -5.87 -22.41
CA ASP A 216 17.50 -6.62 -21.23
C ASP A 216 16.50 -6.40 -20.10
N LEU A 217 15.72 -7.44 -19.74
CA LEU A 217 14.60 -7.33 -18.81
C LEU A 217 14.89 -8.06 -17.49
N THR A 218 14.73 -7.34 -16.39
CA THR A 218 14.66 -7.92 -15.03
C THR A 218 13.25 -7.72 -14.47
N VAL A 219 12.64 -8.75 -13.89
CA VAL A 219 11.27 -8.68 -13.35
C VAL A 219 11.24 -8.91 -11.83
N GLU A 220 10.66 -7.97 -11.08
CA GLU A 220 10.27 -8.14 -9.68
C GLU A 220 8.81 -8.62 -9.61
N THR A 221 8.56 -9.73 -8.93
CA THR A 221 7.20 -10.16 -8.59
C THR A 221 6.86 -9.70 -7.18
N GLN A 222 5.72 -9.02 -7.03
CA GLN A 222 5.19 -8.59 -5.73
C GLN A 222 3.89 -9.36 -5.45
N GLY A 223 4.02 -10.69 -5.34
CA GLY A 223 2.95 -11.64 -5.08
C GLY A 223 2.87 -12.09 -3.61
N SER A 224 2.10 -13.16 -3.40
CA SER A 224 1.85 -13.80 -2.10
C SER A 224 2.94 -14.82 -1.69
N SER A 225 3.87 -15.14 -2.60
CA SER A 225 4.96 -16.10 -2.44
C SER A 225 6.21 -15.66 -3.22
N ASN A 226 7.43 -16.11 -2.87
CA ASN A 226 8.64 -15.92 -3.68
C ASN A 226 8.83 -14.51 -4.32
N ASN A 227 8.81 -13.44 -3.51
CA ASN A 227 9.15 -12.10 -4.00
C ASN A 227 10.66 -11.91 -3.91
N GLU A 228 11.39 -12.15 -4.99
CA GLU A 228 12.78 -11.71 -5.11
C GLU A 228 12.79 -10.23 -5.49
N SER A 229 13.33 -9.39 -4.61
CA SER A 229 13.42 -7.96 -4.85
C SER A 229 14.62 -7.62 -5.72
N VAL A 230 14.43 -6.74 -6.70
CA VAL A 230 15.47 -6.29 -7.62
C VAL A 230 16.41 -5.32 -6.91
N SER A 231 17.72 -5.51 -7.07
CA SER A 231 18.72 -4.68 -6.39
C SER A 231 18.65 -3.20 -6.80
N GLN A 232 19.01 -2.28 -5.90
CA GLN A 232 19.02 -0.85 -6.23
C GLN A 232 19.98 -0.52 -7.37
N SER A 233 21.14 -1.18 -7.43
CA SER A 233 22.08 -1.03 -8.56
C SER A 233 21.47 -1.43 -9.90
N THR A 234 20.62 -2.45 -9.94
CA THR A 234 19.90 -2.83 -11.17
C THR A 234 18.87 -1.77 -11.56
N ILE A 235 18.17 -1.19 -10.58
CA ILE A 235 17.20 -0.11 -10.80
C ILE A 235 17.90 1.15 -11.30
N ASP A 236 19.01 1.54 -10.66
CA ASP A 236 19.79 2.72 -11.03
C ASP A 236 20.39 2.57 -12.44
N ALA A 237 20.73 1.34 -12.84
CA ALA A 237 21.19 1.01 -14.18
C ALA A 237 20.06 0.94 -15.24
N ALA A 238 18.79 0.84 -14.84
CA ALA A 238 17.68 0.69 -15.77
C ALA A 238 17.42 1.98 -16.57
N ASP A 239 17.14 1.84 -17.85
CA ASP A 239 16.83 2.94 -18.76
C ASP A 239 15.33 3.32 -18.71
N ALA A 240 14.46 2.34 -18.41
CA ALA A 240 13.04 2.53 -18.14
C ALA A 240 12.49 1.47 -17.17
N VAL A 241 11.29 1.72 -16.64
CA VAL A 241 10.58 0.81 -15.75
C VAL A 241 9.16 0.51 -16.25
N ILE A 242 8.71 -0.72 -16.06
CA ILE A 242 7.33 -1.15 -16.34
C ILE A 242 6.64 -1.48 -15.01
N PHE A 243 5.52 -0.82 -14.71
CA PHE A 243 4.64 -1.21 -13.62
C PHE A 243 3.40 -1.88 -14.19
N ALA A 244 3.40 -3.21 -14.19
CA ALA A 244 2.29 -4.06 -14.56
C ALA A 244 1.53 -4.48 -13.30
N THR A 245 0.64 -3.62 -12.82
CA THR A 245 0.04 -3.78 -11.50
C THR A 245 -1.45 -3.43 -11.45
N ASP A 246 -2.22 -4.27 -10.78
CA ASP A 246 -3.64 -4.01 -10.43
C ASP A 246 -3.78 -3.51 -8.97
N VAL A 247 -2.65 -3.28 -8.29
CA VAL A 247 -2.54 -2.72 -6.93
C VAL A 247 -1.41 -1.69 -6.86
N GLY A 248 -1.22 -1.00 -5.73
CA GLY A 248 -0.04 -0.15 -5.57
C GLY A 248 1.27 -0.95 -5.65
N VAL A 249 2.31 -0.36 -6.24
CA VAL A 249 3.69 -0.90 -6.24
C VAL A 249 4.30 -0.65 -4.86
N ARG A 250 4.81 -1.71 -4.20
CA ARG A 250 5.56 -1.57 -2.94
C ARG A 250 6.92 -0.94 -3.20
N ASP A 251 7.34 -0.07 -2.29
CA ASP A 251 8.61 0.66 -2.34
C ASP A 251 8.84 1.41 -3.67
N ARG A 252 7.76 1.98 -4.22
CA ARG A 252 7.74 2.67 -5.52
C ARG A 252 8.79 3.77 -5.63
N GLU A 253 9.13 4.39 -4.51
CA GLU A 253 10.15 5.43 -4.38
C GLU A 253 11.56 4.98 -4.84
N ARG A 254 11.87 3.68 -4.80
CA ARG A 254 13.15 3.12 -5.32
C ARG A 254 13.37 3.40 -6.80
N PHE A 255 12.29 3.66 -7.54
CA PHE A 255 12.28 3.88 -8.97
C PHE A 255 12.15 5.37 -9.35
N ALA A 256 12.20 6.29 -8.37
CA ALA A 256 12.00 7.72 -8.59
C ALA A 256 12.88 8.28 -9.71
N GLY A 257 12.28 9.06 -10.61
CA GLY A 257 12.97 9.70 -11.74
C GLY A 257 13.18 8.81 -12.98
N LYS A 258 12.93 7.50 -12.91
CA LYS A 258 12.98 6.61 -14.08
C LYS A 258 11.77 6.82 -15.01
N PRO A 259 11.94 6.83 -16.35
CA PRO A 259 10.83 6.77 -17.30
C PRO A 259 9.96 5.54 -17.01
N VAL A 260 8.63 5.71 -16.96
CA VAL A 260 7.71 4.64 -16.52
C VAL A 260 6.55 4.41 -17.47
N ILE A 261 6.30 3.13 -17.77
CA ILE A 261 5.07 2.64 -18.38
C ILE A 261 4.26 1.92 -17.31
N GLU A 262 3.02 2.34 -17.11
CA GLU A 262 2.17 1.85 -16.01
C GLU A 262 0.83 1.35 -16.55
N SER A 263 0.47 0.10 -16.23
CA SER A 263 -0.79 -0.52 -16.62
C SER A 263 -1.11 -1.74 -15.73
N GLY A 264 -2.25 -2.38 -15.93
CA GLY A 264 -2.65 -3.58 -15.18
C GLY A 264 -1.89 -4.85 -15.60
N VAL A 265 -1.86 -5.87 -14.72
CA VAL A 265 -1.21 -7.17 -15.04
C VAL A 265 -1.85 -7.83 -16.26
N LYS A 266 -3.14 -7.60 -16.53
CA LYS A 266 -3.83 -8.10 -17.72
C LYS A 266 -3.19 -7.59 -19.02
N ARG A 267 -2.76 -6.32 -19.05
CA ARG A 267 -2.09 -5.76 -20.23
C ARG A 267 -0.71 -6.37 -20.44
N ALA A 268 0.04 -6.60 -19.37
CA ALA A 268 1.33 -7.27 -19.45
C ALA A 268 1.23 -8.73 -19.91
N ILE A 269 0.11 -9.40 -19.64
CA ILE A 269 -0.17 -10.75 -20.14
C ILE A 269 -0.56 -10.71 -21.64
N ASN A 270 -1.43 -9.77 -22.02
CA ASN A 270 -2.03 -9.76 -23.37
C ASN A 270 -1.19 -9.01 -24.41
N GLU A 271 -0.42 -8.00 -23.99
CA GLU A 271 0.34 -7.09 -24.85
C GLU A 271 1.79 -6.85 -24.35
N PRO A 272 2.54 -7.88 -23.90
CA PRO A 272 3.88 -7.69 -23.33
C PRO A 272 4.84 -6.97 -24.30
N GLY A 273 4.78 -7.29 -25.59
CA GLY A 273 5.61 -6.65 -26.62
C GLY A 273 5.37 -5.14 -26.73
N LYS A 274 4.10 -4.71 -26.76
CA LYS A 274 3.76 -3.27 -26.80
C LYS A 274 4.25 -2.54 -25.56
N MET A 275 4.14 -3.17 -24.39
CA MET A 275 4.63 -2.57 -23.14
C MET A 275 6.16 -2.44 -23.14
N LEU A 276 6.87 -3.40 -23.71
CA LEU A 276 8.32 -3.31 -23.92
C LEU A 276 8.67 -2.20 -24.93
N ASP A 277 7.95 -2.09 -26.05
CA ASP A 277 8.17 -1.05 -27.06
C ASP A 277 7.95 0.36 -26.50
N GLU A 278 6.89 0.54 -25.70
CA GLU A 278 6.61 1.78 -25.00
C GLU A 278 7.72 2.13 -24.00
N ALA A 279 8.25 1.14 -23.28
CA ALA A 279 9.34 1.36 -22.34
C ALA A 279 10.65 1.75 -23.06
N ILE A 280 10.96 1.13 -24.21
CA ILE A 280 12.11 1.50 -25.05
C ILE A 280 11.94 2.92 -25.59
N ALA A 281 10.73 3.27 -26.04
CA ALA A 281 10.43 4.62 -26.52
C ALA A 281 10.55 5.66 -25.39
N ALA A 282 10.05 5.33 -24.19
CA ALA A 282 10.14 6.18 -23.01
C ALA A 282 11.59 6.39 -22.54
N ALA A 283 12.44 5.36 -22.61
CA ALA A 283 13.87 5.45 -22.29
C ALA A 283 14.60 6.51 -23.14
N LYS A 284 14.18 6.68 -24.39
CA LYS A 284 14.78 7.62 -25.36
C LYS A 284 14.12 9.00 -25.36
N ASN A 285 13.02 9.19 -24.61
CA ASN A 285 12.26 10.43 -24.61
C ASN A 285 12.54 11.26 -23.35
N PRO A 286 13.19 12.44 -23.47
CA PRO A 286 13.51 13.29 -22.32
C PRO A 286 12.28 13.82 -21.57
N ASN A 287 11.12 13.84 -22.24
CA ASN A 287 9.83 14.28 -21.69
C ASN A 287 8.91 13.10 -21.30
N ALA A 288 9.43 11.88 -21.24
CA ALA A 288 8.65 10.73 -20.79
C ALA A 288 8.11 10.94 -19.36
N ARG A 289 6.93 10.39 -19.08
CA ARG A 289 6.40 10.29 -17.71
C ARG A 289 7.42 9.55 -16.85
N LYS A 290 7.79 10.14 -15.71
CA LYS A 290 8.73 9.56 -14.75
C LYS A 290 8.01 9.14 -13.47
N VAL A 291 8.59 8.20 -12.74
CA VAL A 291 8.11 7.86 -11.39
C VAL A 291 8.26 9.07 -10.48
N SER A 292 7.16 9.49 -9.86
CA SER A 292 7.08 10.62 -8.92
C SER A 292 7.78 10.28 -7.60
N GLY A 293 8.70 11.13 -7.14
CA GLY A 293 9.37 11.04 -5.85
C GLY A 293 10.68 11.81 -5.83
N THR A 294 11.09 12.30 -4.66
CA THR A 294 12.48 12.74 -4.44
C THR A 294 13.34 11.48 -4.30
N ALA A 295 14.19 11.21 -5.28
CA ALA A 295 15.31 10.30 -5.06
C ALA A 295 16.10 10.90 -3.89
N SER A 296 16.03 10.27 -2.72
CA SER A 296 16.97 10.59 -1.66
C SER A 296 18.33 10.20 -2.21
N SER A 297 19.12 11.19 -2.60
CA SER A 297 20.55 11.02 -2.81
C SER A 297 21.18 10.72 -1.46
N SER A 298 20.99 9.51 -0.95
CA SER A 298 21.93 8.94 0.00
C SER A 298 23.23 8.78 -0.79
N SER A 299 24.22 9.58 -0.42
CA SER A 299 25.61 9.46 -0.82
C SER A 299 25.99 8.00 -1.04
N ALA A 300 26.55 7.75 -2.22
CA ALA A 300 27.15 6.48 -2.60
C ALA A 300 28.25 6.11 -1.60
N GLU A 301 27.92 5.26 -0.65
CA GLU A 301 28.79 4.37 0.12
C GLU A 301 27.91 3.64 1.15
N GLU A 302 27.25 2.55 0.72
CA GLU A 302 27.11 1.33 1.53
C GLU A 302 26.47 0.22 0.67
N GLU A 303 27.31 -0.74 0.31
CA GLU A 303 27.00 -1.95 -0.44
C GLU A 303 25.97 -2.84 0.28
N GLY A 304 25.04 -3.42 -0.48
CA GLY A 304 24.70 -4.84 -0.40
C GLY A 304 24.16 -5.45 0.90
N LYS A 305 23.85 -4.68 1.95
CA LYS A 305 23.20 -5.21 3.16
C LYS A 305 21.71 -4.93 3.13
N SER A 306 20.91 -6.00 3.17
CA SER A 306 19.49 -5.94 3.58
C SER A 306 19.36 -4.97 4.76
N LEU A 307 18.35 -4.08 4.75
CA LEU A 307 18.10 -3.15 5.86
C LEU A 307 18.30 -3.88 7.20
N GLY A 308 19.20 -3.34 8.04
CA GLY A 308 19.44 -3.90 9.37
C GLY A 308 18.12 -4.06 10.11
N TRP A 309 17.97 -5.16 10.86
CA TRP A 309 16.71 -5.50 11.54
C TRP A 309 16.14 -4.36 12.39
N GLY A 310 16.99 -3.53 13.01
CA GLY A 310 16.56 -2.33 13.73
C GLY A 310 15.80 -1.33 12.86
N LYS A 311 16.32 -1.01 11.66
CA LYS A 311 15.66 -0.09 10.72
C LYS A 311 14.35 -0.68 10.18
N ARG A 312 14.31 -2.00 9.95
CA ARG A 312 13.10 -2.72 9.51
C ARG A 312 12.01 -2.71 10.58
N ILE A 313 12.37 -2.94 11.85
CA ILE A 313 11.45 -2.85 12.99
C ILE A 313 10.93 -1.41 13.13
N GLN A 314 11.81 -0.42 13.08
CA GLN A 314 11.42 0.99 13.14
C GLN A 314 10.43 1.35 12.03
N GLN A 315 10.72 0.95 10.78
CA GLN A 315 9.81 1.16 9.66
C GLN A 315 8.46 0.47 9.89
N ALA A 316 8.46 -0.78 10.38
CA ALA A 316 7.22 -1.49 10.66
C ALA A 316 6.36 -0.80 11.71
N ILE A 317 6.98 -0.32 12.80
CA ILE A 317 6.30 0.48 13.82
C ILE A 317 5.70 1.73 13.18
N MET A 318 6.49 2.50 12.41
CA MET A 318 6.03 3.73 11.74
C MET A 318 4.91 3.47 10.73
N THR A 319 4.92 2.34 10.03
CA THR A 319 3.82 1.90 9.17
C THR A 319 2.57 1.67 10.01
N GLY A 320 2.69 0.91 11.11
CA GLY A 320 1.61 0.72 12.09
C GLY A 320 0.96 2.01 12.53
N VAL A 321 1.78 2.96 12.99
CA VAL A 321 1.32 4.29 13.41
C VAL A 321 0.56 4.99 12.29
N SER A 322 1.15 5.04 11.10
CA SER A 322 0.60 5.78 9.96
C SER A 322 -0.77 5.25 9.53
N TYR A 323 -0.96 3.92 9.52
CA TYR A 323 -2.25 3.31 9.19
C TYR A 323 -3.26 3.32 10.36
N MET A 324 -2.80 3.54 11.59
CA MET A 324 -3.66 3.77 12.76
C MET A 324 -4.25 5.21 12.76
N VAL A 325 -3.49 6.22 12.32
CA VAL A 325 -3.89 7.65 12.37
C VAL A 325 -5.31 7.92 11.83
N PRO A 326 -5.74 7.37 10.68
CA PRO A 326 -7.10 7.60 10.19
C PRO A 326 -8.20 7.16 11.14
N PHE A 327 -8.00 6.08 11.91
CA PHE A 327 -8.95 5.62 12.93
C PHE A 327 -9.02 6.61 14.09
N VAL A 328 -7.87 7.11 14.54
CA VAL A 328 -7.82 8.11 15.62
C VAL A 328 -8.51 9.40 15.17
N ALA A 329 -8.20 9.89 13.97
CA ALA A 329 -8.77 11.13 13.43
C ALA A 329 -10.29 11.03 13.25
N ALA A 330 -10.77 9.95 12.61
CA ALA A 330 -12.20 9.73 12.42
C ALA A 330 -12.92 9.57 13.76
N GLY A 331 -12.39 8.72 14.65
CA GLY A 331 -13.06 8.44 15.91
C GLY A 331 -13.09 9.63 16.86
N GLY A 332 -11.95 10.32 17.06
CA GLY A 332 -11.84 11.41 18.02
C GLY A 332 -12.69 12.61 17.62
N LEU A 333 -12.75 12.91 16.32
CA LEU A 333 -13.62 13.97 15.81
C LEU A 333 -15.10 13.61 15.96
N LEU A 334 -15.49 12.36 15.70
CA LEU A 334 -16.87 11.91 15.86
C LEU A 334 -17.30 11.88 17.34
N LEU A 335 -16.42 11.48 18.26
CA LEU A 335 -16.66 11.60 19.71
C LEU A 335 -16.90 13.06 20.10
N ALA A 336 -16.05 13.96 19.61
CA ALA A 336 -16.17 15.38 19.90
C ALA A 336 -17.45 16.00 19.31
N LEU A 337 -17.85 15.60 18.09
CA LEU A 337 -19.14 15.99 17.53
C LEU A 337 -20.31 15.39 18.31
N GLY A 338 -20.14 14.17 18.84
CA GLY A 338 -21.08 13.54 19.75
C GLY A 338 -21.35 14.43 20.98
N PHE A 339 -20.29 14.91 21.63
CA PHE A 339 -20.42 15.87 22.73
C PHE A 339 -21.03 17.20 22.31
N LEU A 340 -20.66 17.73 21.14
CA LEU A 340 -21.19 19.01 20.64
C LEU A 340 -22.71 18.97 20.44
N PHE A 341 -23.25 17.89 19.89
CA PHE A 341 -24.69 17.76 19.63
C PHE A 341 -25.47 17.16 20.80
N GLY A 342 -24.87 16.21 21.51
CA GLY A 342 -25.52 15.42 22.56
C GLY A 342 -25.40 15.99 23.96
N GLY A 343 -24.41 16.84 24.24
CA GLY A 343 -24.04 17.23 25.60
C GLY A 343 -22.97 16.30 26.19
N ALA A 344 -22.32 16.74 27.27
CA ALA A 344 -21.25 15.97 27.93
C ALA A 344 -21.78 14.72 28.67
N ASP A 345 -22.96 14.86 29.26
CA ASP A 345 -23.69 13.84 30.00
C ASP A 345 -24.20 12.68 29.14
N MET A 346 -24.43 12.90 27.84
CA MET A 346 -24.81 11.87 26.85
C MET A 346 -23.85 10.68 26.86
N ALA A 347 -22.56 10.90 27.10
CA ALA A 347 -21.56 9.83 27.16
C ALA A 347 -21.81 8.80 28.27
N ASN A 348 -22.68 9.09 29.25
CA ASN A 348 -23.05 8.14 30.30
C ASN A 348 -24.14 7.15 29.85
N GLY A 349 -24.87 7.45 28.77
CA GLY A 349 -25.99 6.63 28.27
C GLY A 349 -25.97 6.39 26.76
N TRP A 350 -24.83 6.63 26.10
CA TRP A 350 -24.73 6.62 24.64
C TRP A 350 -25.12 5.27 24.01
N GLN A 351 -24.87 4.15 24.69
CA GLN A 351 -25.24 2.82 24.17
C GLN A 351 -26.75 2.74 24.00
N ALA A 352 -27.52 2.89 25.09
CA ALA A 352 -28.99 2.87 25.05
C ALA A 352 -29.55 3.95 24.09
N LEU A 353 -28.99 5.17 24.14
CA LEU A 353 -29.39 6.25 23.24
C LEU A 353 -29.18 5.91 21.76
N SER A 354 -28.12 5.17 21.42
CA SER A 354 -27.79 4.82 20.03
C SER A 354 -28.45 3.51 19.54
N THR A 355 -28.86 2.62 20.44
CA THR A 355 -29.43 1.31 20.09
C THR A 355 -30.95 1.24 20.21
N ASP A 356 -31.53 1.96 21.19
CA ASP A 356 -32.94 1.81 21.56
C ASP A 356 -33.83 2.89 20.91
N TYR A 357 -33.20 3.94 20.39
CA TYR A 357 -33.85 5.06 19.72
C TYR A 357 -33.52 5.10 18.23
N SER A 358 -34.30 5.87 17.48
CA SER A 358 -34.14 6.03 16.03
C SER A 358 -34.73 7.35 15.55
N LEU A 359 -34.60 7.66 14.26
CA LEU A 359 -35.20 8.89 13.68
C LEU A 359 -36.73 8.95 13.81
N SER A 360 -37.42 7.81 13.97
CA SER A 360 -38.86 7.74 14.20
C SER A 360 -39.25 7.58 15.67
N ASN A 361 -38.27 7.36 16.56
CA ASN A 361 -38.45 7.23 18.00
C ASN A 361 -37.31 7.97 18.70
N LEU A 362 -37.46 9.28 18.88
CA LEU A 362 -36.43 10.12 19.48
C LEU A 362 -36.48 10.06 21.02
N PRO A 363 -35.32 10.15 21.70
CA PRO A 363 -35.25 10.10 23.15
C PRO A 363 -35.83 11.34 23.81
N GLY A 364 -36.46 11.13 24.96
CA GLY A 364 -36.75 12.21 25.90
C GLY A 364 -35.49 12.68 26.61
N ASN A 365 -35.64 13.60 27.55
CA ASN A 365 -34.57 14.01 28.48
C ASN A 365 -34.40 13.02 29.63
N GLU A 366 -35.35 12.09 29.83
CA GLU A 366 -35.23 10.98 30.77
C GLU A 366 -35.33 9.67 29.99
N ILE A 367 -34.32 8.81 30.16
CA ILE A 367 -34.29 7.48 29.56
C ILE A 367 -33.98 6.44 30.63
N THR A 368 -34.37 5.19 30.39
CA THR A 368 -34.00 4.07 31.26
C THR A 368 -32.74 3.41 30.73
N VAL A 369 -31.67 3.39 31.50
CA VAL A 369 -30.42 2.66 31.19
C VAL A 369 -30.24 1.61 32.28
N ASP A 370 -30.14 0.33 31.90
CA ASP A 370 -29.95 -0.80 32.83
C ASP A 370 -30.95 -0.85 34.01
N GLY A 371 -32.16 -0.33 33.81
CA GLY A 371 -33.23 -0.30 34.82
C GLY A 371 -33.23 0.95 35.72
N GLU A 372 -32.27 1.85 35.56
CA GLU A 372 -32.22 3.14 36.26
C GLU A 372 -32.62 4.29 35.33
N THR A 373 -33.37 5.27 35.85
CA THR A 373 -33.73 6.47 35.10
C THR A 373 -32.57 7.46 35.12
N MET A 374 -32.02 7.73 33.95
CA MET A 374 -31.00 8.75 33.74
C MET A 374 -31.63 10.00 33.11
N SER A 375 -31.24 11.17 33.60
CA SER A 375 -31.67 12.46 33.07
C SER A 375 -30.52 13.13 32.33
N PHE A 376 -30.83 13.69 31.16
CA PHE A 376 -29.90 14.42 30.29
C PHE A 376 -30.35 15.86 30.12
N GLU A 377 -29.40 16.76 29.91
CA GLU A 377 -29.65 18.17 29.63
C GLU A 377 -30.35 18.36 28.27
N ASN A 378 -30.01 17.52 27.30
CA ASN A 378 -30.57 17.55 25.95
C ASN A 378 -31.66 16.48 25.77
N SER A 379 -32.43 16.60 24.68
CA SER A 379 -33.42 15.59 24.27
C SER A 379 -33.63 15.63 22.76
N GLY A 380 -34.44 14.69 22.25
CA GLY A 380 -34.85 14.67 20.86
C GLY A 380 -33.72 14.33 19.90
N PHE A 381 -33.72 14.97 18.73
CA PHE A 381 -32.76 14.67 17.66
C PHE A 381 -31.33 14.99 18.04
N GLY A 382 -31.07 16.08 18.78
CA GLY A 382 -29.71 16.47 19.19
C GLY A 382 -29.04 15.42 20.08
N LEU A 383 -29.77 14.96 21.10
CA LEU A 383 -29.31 13.88 21.99
C LEU A 383 -29.06 12.58 21.21
N TYR A 384 -29.99 12.21 20.34
CA TYR A 384 -29.87 10.99 19.53
C TYR A 384 -28.70 11.05 18.55
N ILE A 385 -28.59 12.11 17.73
CA ILE A 385 -27.50 12.22 16.75
C ILE A 385 -26.15 12.34 17.44
N GLY A 386 -26.09 13.02 18.59
CA GLY A 386 -24.92 13.07 19.44
C GLY A 386 -24.48 11.67 19.87
N ALA A 387 -25.40 10.85 20.40
CA ALA A 387 -25.13 9.47 20.80
C ALA A 387 -24.70 8.57 19.63
N VAL A 388 -25.32 8.71 18.46
CA VAL A 388 -24.92 7.95 17.25
C VAL A 388 -23.51 8.34 16.79
N LEU A 389 -23.19 9.63 16.74
CA LEU A 389 -21.84 10.10 16.39
C LEU A 389 -20.81 9.59 17.40
N PHE A 390 -21.16 9.65 18.69
CA PHE A 390 -20.31 9.12 19.76
C PHE A 390 -20.10 7.61 19.62
N ALA A 391 -21.15 6.83 19.33
CA ALA A 391 -21.06 5.38 19.11
C ALA A 391 -20.11 5.02 17.95
N ILE A 392 -20.22 5.73 16.82
CA ILE A 392 -19.31 5.54 15.67
C ILE A 392 -17.88 5.92 16.08
N GLY A 393 -17.74 7.02 16.84
CA GLY A 393 -16.47 7.45 17.41
C GLY A 393 -15.81 6.38 18.28
N GLN A 394 -16.58 5.79 19.21
CA GLN A 394 -16.13 4.72 20.09
C GLN A 394 -15.73 3.46 19.31
N ALA A 395 -16.50 3.07 18.30
CA ALA A 395 -16.16 1.95 17.44
C ALA A 395 -14.82 2.18 16.72
N ALA A 396 -14.59 3.38 16.18
CA ALA A 396 -13.33 3.73 15.53
C ALA A 396 -12.15 3.77 16.52
N MET A 397 -12.34 4.31 17.73
CA MET A 397 -11.33 4.27 18.81
C MET A 397 -10.96 2.84 19.21
N GLY A 398 -11.95 1.94 19.28
CA GLY A 398 -11.73 0.53 19.62
C GLY A 398 -10.81 -0.21 18.65
N PHE A 399 -10.69 0.26 17.40
CA PHE A 399 -9.78 -0.32 16.41
C PHE A 399 -8.35 0.21 16.48
N ILE A 400 -8.04 1.24 17.27
CA ILE A 400 -6.71 1.88 17.27
C ILE A 400 -5.59 0.86 17.53
N VAL A 401 -5.67 0.13 18.64
CA VAL A 401 -4.63 -0.85 19.04
C VAL A 401 -4.58 -2.04 18.07
N ALA A 402 -5.74 -2.50 17.60
CA ALA A 402 -5.85 -3.58 16.63
C ALA A 402 -5.25 -3.19 15.25
N ALA A 403 -5.54 -1.98 14.77
CA ALA A 403 -4.98 -1.44 13.53
C ALA A 403 -3.47 -1.23 13.66
N LEU A 404 -3.00 -0.62 14.75
CA LEU A 404 -1.57 -0.49 15.03
C LEU A 404 -0.86 -1.84 14.93
N SER A 405 -1.32 -2.83 15.69
CA SER A 405 -0.75 -4.18 15.73
C SER A 405 -0.80 -4.87 14.36
N GLY A 406 -1.96 -4.82 13.69
CA GLY A 406 -2.19 -5.39 12.36
C GLY A 406 -1.26 -4.82 11.30
N TYR A 407 -1.07 -3.50 11.26
CA TYR A 407 -0.24 -2.85 10.25
C TYR A 407 1.26 -2.94 10.55
N ILE A 408 1.67 -3.12 11.81
CA ILE A 408 3.05 -3.52 12.16
C ILE A 408 3.34 -4.92 11.62
N ALA A 409 2.43 -5.88 11.88
CA ALA A 409 2.58 -7.24 11.41
C ALA A 409 2.59 -7.31 9.87
N TYR A 410 1.72 -6.53 9.22
CA TYR A 410 1.70 -6.34 7.77
C TYR A 410 3.02 -5.80 7.23
N ALA A 411 3.61 -4.80 7.87
CA ALA A 411 4.87 -4.22 7.41
C ALA A 411 6.04 -5.24 7.47
N LEU A 412 6.00 -6.16 8.44
CA LEU A 412 7.03 -7.20 8.60
C LEU A 412 6.81 -8.40 7.67
N ALA A 413 5.58 -8.91 7.56
CA ALA A 413 5.24 -10.19 6.93
C ALA A 413 4.32 -10.10 5.70
N GLY A 414 3.88 -8.89 5.33
CA GLY A 414 2.91 -8.67 4.26
C GLY A 414 1.48 -9.09 4.66
N ARG A 415 0.62 -9.29 3.65
CA ARG A 415 -0.81 -9.62 3.85
C ARG A 415 -1.09 -10.77 4.83
N PRO A 416 -0.31 -11.86 4.88
CA PRO A 416 -0.55 -12.95 5.83
C PRO A 416 -0.44 -12.53 7.31
N GLY A 417 0.29 -11.44 7.60
CA GLY A 417 0.43 -10.89 8.95
C GLY A 417 -0.75 -10.05 9.42
N ILE A 418 -1.66 -9.62 8.53
CA ILE A 418 -2.76 -8.71 8.88
C ILE A 418 -3.67 -9.32 9.95
N ALA A 419 -4.31 -10.45 9.64
CA ALA A 419 -5.24 -11.10 10.56
C ALA A 419 -4.64 -11.40 11.95
N PRO A 420 -3.47 -12.05 12.07
CA PRO A 420 -2.89 -12.33 13.39
C PRO A 420 -2.46 -11.07 14.15
N GLY A 421 -2.02 -10.01 13.46
CA GLY A 421 -1.75 -8.73 14.11
C GLY A 421 -3.01 -8.06 14.64
N PHE A 422 -4.09 -8.00 13.84
CA PHE A 422 -5.38 -7.46 14.30
C PHE A 422 -5.94 -8.24 15.49
N VAL A 423 -5.90 -9.59 15.43
CA VAL A 423 -6.32 -10.46 16.54
C VAL A 423 -5.45 -10.20 17.78
N GLY A 424 -4.13 -10.12 17.62
CA GLY A 424 -3.21 -9.82 18.71
C GLY A 424 -3.49 -8.47 19.37
N GLY A 425 -3.71 -7.42 18.58
CA GLY A 425 -4.06 -6.10 19.10
C GLY A 425 -5.43 -6.07 19.79
N ALA A 426 -6.44 -6.79 19.30
CA ALA A 426 -7.73 -6.93 19.98
C ALA A 426 -7.60 -7.66 21.32
N ILE A 427 -6.76 -8.70 21.38
CA ILE A 427 -6.43 -9.40 22.64
C ILE A 427 -5.69 -8.45 23.60
N ALA A 428 -4.78 -7.61 23.10
CA ALA A 428 -4.08 -6.63 23.93
C ALA A 428 -5.04 -5.64 24.61
N VAL A 429 -6.08 -5.18 23.91
CA VAL A 429 -7.15 -4.36 24.51
C VAL A 429 -7.93 -5.16 25.54
N THR A 430 -8.31 -6.39 25.21
CA THR A 430 -9.11 -7.26 26.09
C THR A 430 -8.40 -7.61 27.40
N LEU A 431 -7.07 -7.66 27.39
CA LEU A 431 -6.23 -7.97 28.55
C LEU A 431 -5.69 -6.70 29.24
N ASP A 432 -6.20 -5.52 28.91
CA ASP A 432 -5.76 -4.22 29.45
C ASP A 432 -4.26 -3.93 29.23
N ALA A 433 -3.62 -4.63 28.28
CA ALA A 433 -2.25 -4.38 27.87
C ALA A 433 -2.11 -3.14 26.96
N GLY A 434 -3.24 -2.54 26.56
CA GLY A 434 -3.30 -1.27 25.85
C GLY A 434 -2.41 -1.20 24.62
N PHE A 435 -1.85 0.00 24.36
CA PHE A 435 -1.00 0.21 23.19
C PHE A 435 0.33 -0.53 23.25
N ILE A 436 0.92 -0.73 24.44
CA ILE A 436 2.18 -1.48 24.59
C ILE A 436 1.94 -2.93 24.15
N GLY A 437 0.82 -3.52 24.58
CA GLY A 437 0.38 -4.81 24.08
C GLY A 437 0.16 -4.81 22.57
N GLY A 438 -0.40 -3.75 21.99
CA GLY A 438 -0.51 -3.57 20.53
C GLY A 438 0.84 -3.59 19.80
N LEU A 439 1.84 -2.87 20.32
CA LEU A 439 3.20 -2.86 19.76
C LEU A 439 3.86 -4.24 19.84
N VAL A 440 3.79 -4.88 21.01
CA VAL A 440 4.38 -6.21 21.25
C VAL A 440 3.71 -7.25 20.36
N THR A 441 2.38 -7.30 20.32
CA THR A 441 1.64 -8.25 19.50
C THR A 441 1.84 -8.03 18.01
N GLY A 442 1.97 -6.78 17.55
CA GLY A 442 2.20 -6.48 16.14
C GLY A 442 3.57 -6.96 15.67
N LEU A 443 4.61 -6.73 16.48
CA LEU A 443 5.94 -7.25 16.21
C LEU A 443 5.96 -8.78 16.29
N LEU A 444 5.41 -9.36 17.36
CA LEU A 444 5.35 -10.81 17.56
C LEU A 444 4.62 -11.52 16.42
N ALA A 445 3.44 -11.04 16.03
CA ALA A 445 2.66 -11.55 14.91
C ALA A 445 3.43 -11.41 13.60
N GLY A 446 4.06 -10.27 13.35
CA GLY A 446 4.89 -10.05 12.16
C GLY A 446 6.09 -11.01 12.08
N PHE A 447 6.82 -11.22 13.18
CA PHE A 447 7.95 -12.15 13.20
C PHE A 447 7.52 -13.60 13.02
N ILE A 448 6.46 -14.04 13.70
CA ILE A 448 5.95 -15.41 13.58
C ILE A 448 5.40 -15.64 12.18
N ALA A 449 4.61 -14.71 11.63
CA ALA A 449 4.06 -14.84 10.29
C ALA A 449 5.17 -14.89 9.22
N LEU A 450 6.22 -14.07 9.36
CA LEU A 450 7.38 -14.10 8.49
C LEU A 450 8.16 -15.42 8.62
N TRP A 451 8.32 -15.92 9.85
CA TRP A 451 9.01 -17.19 10.11
C TRP A 451 8.29 -18.38 9.48
N ILE A 452 6.95 -18.47 9.65
CA ILE A 452 6.13 -19.51 9.02
C ILE A 452 6.11 -19.35 7.49
N GLY A 453 6.07 -18.10 7.01
CA GLY A 453 6.14 -17.79 5.57
C GLY A 453 7.41 -18.28 4.87
N ASN A 454 8.50 -18.43 5.61
CA ASN A 454 9.78 -18.94 5.08
C ASN A 454 9.90 -20.47 5.11
N TRP A 455 8.86 -21.20 5.53
CA TRP A 455 8.88 -22.66 5.52
C TRP A 455 8.87 -23.21 4.09
N LYS A 456 9.78 -24.15 3.81
CA LYS A 456 9.81 -24.87 2.54
C LYS A 456 8.69 -25.91 2.52
N VAL A 457 7.59 -25.58 1.87
CA VAL A 457 6.42 -26.46 1.77
C VAL A 457 6.27 -27.08 0.38
N PRO A 458 5.65 -28.27 0.27
CA PRO A 458 5.27 -28.84 -1.02
C PRO A 458 4.37 -27.88 -1.80
N ARG A 459 4.51 -27.85 -3.14
CA ARG A 459 3.75 -26.93 -4.03
C ARG A 459 2.25 -26.95 -3.82
N TRP A 460 1.68 -28.09 -3.42
CA TRP A 460 0.24 -28.24 -3.21
C TRP A 460 -0.27 -27.46 -1.98
N LEU A 461 0.62 -27.13 -1.03
CA LEU A 461 0.34 -26.39 0.20
C LEU A 461 0.61 -24.88 0.05
N GLY A 462 1.37 -24.47 -0.97
CA GLY A 462 1.82 -23.08 -1.15
C GLY A 462 0.68 -22.05 -1.17
N SER A 463 -0.45 -22.36 -1.80
CA SER A 463 -1.61 -21.45 -1.82
C SER A 463 -2.38 -21.40 -0.49
N LEU A 464 -2.28 -22.43 0.35
CA LEU A 464 -2.90 -22.47 1.67
C LEU A 464 -2.07 -21.72 2.72
N MET A 465 -0.77 -21.53 2.47
CA MET A 465 0.14 -20.83 3.38
C MET A 465 -0.35 -19.42 3.74
N PRO A 466 -0.46 -18.47 2.78
CA PRO A 466 -0.85 -17.09 3.10
C PRO A 466 -2.32 -16.93 3.46
N VAL A 467 -3.19 -17.88 3.06
CA VAL A 467 -4.65 -17.76 3.22
C VAL A 467 -5.14 -18.34 4.54
N VAL A 468 -4.62 -19.51 4.95
CA VAL A 468 -5.13 -20.26 6.11
C VAL A 468 -4.04 -20.53 7.12
N ILE A 469 -2.91 -21.10 6.69
CA ILE A 469 -1.92 -21.68 7.61
C ILE A 469 -1.20 -20.59 8.41
N ILE A 470 -0.65 -19.58 7.72
CA ILE A 470 0.06 -18.48 8.38
C ILE A 470 -0.90 -17.70 9.29
N PRO A 471 -2.09 -17.25 8.84
CA PRO A 471 -3.03 -16.56 9.72
C PRO A 471 -3.44 -17.40 10.94
N LEU A 472 -3.80 -18.67 10.76
CA LEU A 472 -4.27 -19.54 11.85
C LEU A 472 -3.18 -19.79 12.88
N LEU A 473 -2.01 -20.29 12.44
CA LEU A 473 -0.94 -20.66 13.36
C LEU A 473 -0.35 -19.43 14.06
N THR A 474 -0.18 -18.33 13.33
CA THR A 474 0.32 -17.08 13.94
C THR A 474 -0.68 -16.56 14.97
N SER A 475 -1.98 -16.53 14.68
CA SER A 475 -3.00 -16.06 15.62
C SER A 475 -3.06 -16.95 16.86
N LEU A 476 -2.96 -18.27 16.69
CA LEU A 476 -2.91 -19.22 17.79
C LEU A 476 -1.70 -18.97 18.69
N VAL A 477 -0.50 -18.86 18.12
CA VAL A 477 0.73 -18.65 18.90
C VAL A 477 0.71 -17.30 19.61
N VAL A 478 0.31 -16.22 18.92
CA VAL A 478 0.21 -14.87 19.50
C VAL A 478 -0.84 -14.86 20.62
N GLY A 479 -2.03 -15.43 20.38
CA GLY A 479 -3.10 -15.49 21.36
C GLY A 479 -2.72 -16.30 22.59
N LEU A 480 -2.16 -17.51 22.42
CA LEU A 480 -1.66 -18.31 23.55
C LEU A 480 -0.55 -17.59 24.31
N SER A 481 0.36 -16.92 23.61
CA SER A 481 1.42 -16.14 24.26
C SER A 481 0.84 -15.01 25.11
N MET A 482 -0.17 -14.29 24.61
CA MET A 482 -0.84 -13.22 25.36
C MET A 482 -1.63 -13.76 26.56
N TYR A 483 -2.50 -14.75 26.36
CA TYR A 483 -3.33 -15.25 27.46
C TYR A 483 -2.55 -16.03 28.53
N LEU A 484 -1.49 -16.75 28.16
CA LEU A 484 -0.78 -17.62 29.08
C LEU A 484 0.46 -16.99 29.72
N LEU A 485 1.10 -16.02 29.06
CA LEU A 485 2.43 -15.54 29.48
C LEU A 485 2.54 -14.01 29.54
N LEU A 486 2.14 -13.30 28.47
CA LEU A 486 2.49 -11.89 28.27
C LEU A 486 1.41 -10.91 28.72
N GLY A 487 0.15 -11.30 28.77
CA GLY A 487 -0.97 -10.39 29.04
C GLY A 487 -0.86 -9.69 30.39
N ALA A 488 -0.83 -10.47 31.48
CA ALA A 488 -0.72 -9.94 32.84
C ALA A 488 0.49 -9.01 33.07
N PRO A 489 1.73 -9.37 32.69
CA PRO A 489 2.86 -8.47 32.90
C PRO A 489 2.79 -7.19 32.03
N LEU A 490 2.21 -7.26 30.83
CA LEU A 490 2.02 -6.08 29.99
C LEU A 490 0.91 -5.17 30.53
N ALA A 491 -0.16 -5.73 31.09
CA ALA A 491 -1.20 -4.97 31.78
C ALA A 491 -0.64 -4.26 33.01
N ALA A 492 0.13 -4.97 33.85
CA ALA A 492 0.79 -4.36 35.02
C ALA A 492 1.78 -3.24 34.63
N LEU A 493 2.47 -3.40 33.49
CA LEU A 493 3.34 -2.35 32.95
C LEU A 493 2.52 -1.13 32.47
N MET A 494 1.39 -1.35 31.81
CA MET A 494 0.49 -0.28 31.39
C MET A 494 -0.11 0.47 32.58
N GLU A 495 -0.59 -0.25 33.59
CA GLU A 495 -1.13 0.33 34.82
C GLU A 495 -0.06 1.15 35.54
N GLY A 496 1.15 0.61 35.72
CA GLY A 496 2.26 1.35 36.33
C GLY A 496 2.67 2.60 35.54
N LEU A 497 2.56 2.57 34.20
CA LEU A 497 2.79 3.75 33.37
C LEU A 497 1.68 4.79 33.56
N GLN A 498 0.41 4.37 33.62
CA GLN A 498 -0.74 5.25 33.85
C GLN A 498 -0.68 5.89 35.23
N ASP A 499 -0.35 5.12 36.26
CA ASP A 499 -0.14 5.62 37.63
C ASP A 499 0.99 6.63 37.67
N TRP A 500 2.11 6.33 37.00
CA TRP A 500 3.24 7.26 36.92
C TRP A 500 2.83 8.57 36.25
N LEU A 501 2.19 8.52 35.08
CA LEU A 501 1.74 9.71 34.35
C LEU A 501 0.70 10.51 35.15
N SER A 502 -0.25 9.82 35.78
CA SER A 502 -1.30 10.45 36.60
C SER A 502 -0.75 11.06 37.89
N SER A 503 0.34 10.50 38.42
CA SER A 503 1.04 11.07 39.58
C SER A 503 1.84 12.34 39.24
N MET A 504 2.08 12.63 37.96
CA MET A 504 2.81 13.81 37.53
C MET A 504 1.97 15.06 37.80
N SER A 505 2.31 15.78 38.86
CA SER A 505 1.73 17.08 39.18
C SER A 505 2.79 18.18 39.18
N GLY A 506 2.35 19.42 39.00
CA GLY A 506 3.19 20.62 39.07
C GLY A 506 4.35 20.60 38.07
N SER A 507 5.59 20.67 38.57
CA SER A 507 6.79 20.83 37.74
C SER A 507 7.10 19.63 36.84
N SER A 508 6.74 18.41 37.25
CA SER A 508 7.02 17.19 36.49
C SER A 508 6.20 17.11 35.19
N ALA A 509 4.91 17.46 35.24
CA ALA A 509 4.04 17.56 34.08
C ALA A 509 4.53 18.62 33.08
N VAL A 510 5.05 19.75 33.58
CA VAL A 510 5.66 20.79 32.73
C VAL A 510 6.91 20.28 32.00
N VAL A 511 7.77 19.52 32.68
CA VAL A 511 8.95 18.91 32.06
C VAL A 511 8.56 17.92 30.96
N LEU A 512 7.53 17.10 31.19
CA LEU A 512 7.00 16.23 30.14
C LEU A 512 6.49 17.04 28.94
N GLY A 513 5.75 18.13 29.19
CA GLY A 513 5.31 19.06 28.16
C GLY A 513 6.46 19.64 27.34
N ILE A 514 7.56 20.03 28.00
CA ILE A 514 8.78 20.49 27.31
C ILE A 514 9.33 19.39 26.39
N ILE A 515 9.47 18.16 26.89
CA ILE A 515 10.02 17.04 26.11
C ILE A 515 9.15 16.76 24.88
N LEU A 516 7.82 16.67 25.07
CA LEU A 516 6.87 16.44 23.98
C LEU A 516 6.90 17.57 22.97
N GLY A 517 6.96 18.82 23.44
CA GLY A 517 7.07 20.00 22.58
C GLY A 517 8.36 20.03 21.75
N LEU A 518 9.49 19.63 22.34
CA LEU A 518 10.76 19.48 21.62
C LEU A 518 10.65 18.38 20.55
N MET A 519 10.11 17.23 20.90
CA MET A 519 9.96 16.09 20.00
C MET A 519 9.06 16.41 18.81
N MET A 520 7.99 17.19 19.01
CA MET A 520 7.11 17.60 17.92
C MET A 520 7.77 18.55 16.91
N CYS A 521 8.75 19.34 17.35
CA CYS A 521 9.35 20.37 16.49
C CYS A 521 10.72 19.98 15.91
N VAL A 522 11.35 18.89 16.36
CA VAL A 522 12.74 18.57 15.99
C VAL A 522 12.91 18.16 14.51
N ASP A 523 11.94 17.44 13.95
CA ASP A 523 12.02 16.89 12.59
C ASP A 523 10.75 17.13 11.75
N LEU A 524 9.82 17.96 12.24
CA LEU A 524 8.70 18.54 11.48
C LEU A 524 7.86 17.51 10.71
N GLY A 525 7.49 16.42 11.39
CA GLY A 525 6.76 15.28 10.82
C GLY A 525 7.63 14.04 10.55
N GLY A 526 8.90 14.09 10.94
CA GLY A 526 9.83 12.96 10.91
C GLY A 526 9.58 11.90 12.01
N PRO A 527 10.51 10.95 12.18
CA PRO A 527 10.36 9.83 13.13
C PRO A 527 10.14 10.24 14.60
N VAL A 528 10.79 11.30 15.09
CA VAL A 528 10.70 11.73 16.48
C VAL A 528 9.36 12.43 16.75
N ASN A 529 8.91 13.30 15.84
CA ASN A 529 7.57 13.87 15.88
C ASN A 529 6.51 12.75 15.86
N LYS A 530 6.63 11.79 14.94
CA LYS A 530 5.71 10.66 14.87
C LYS A 530 5.74 9.77 16.11
N ALA A 531 6.87 9.66 16.80
CA ALA A 531 6.96 8.93 18.06
C ALA A 531 6.22 9.65 19.20
N ALA A 532 6.37 10.98 19.32
CA ALA A 532 5.60 11.77 20.28
C ALA A 532 4.10 11.73 19.97
N TYR A 533 3.74 11.84 18.69
CA TYR A 533 2.36 11.73 18.25
C TYR A 533 1.78 10.33 18.50
N LEU A 534 2.53 9.26 18.24
CA LEU A 534 2.14 7.89 18.60
C LEU A 534 1.87 7.78 20.09
N PHE A 535 2.80 8.25 20.93
CA PHE A 535 2.66 8.19 22.38
C PHE A 535 1.37 8.88 22.85
N ALA A 536 1.09 10.08 22.34
CA ALA A 536 -0.13 10.82 22.68
C ALA A 536 -1.41 10.15 22.18
N THR A 537 -1.45 9.78 20.89
CA THR A 537 -2.65 9.19 20.28
C THR A 537 -2.97 7.79 20.80
N ALA A 538 -1.94 7.01 21.12
CA ALA A 538 -2.10 5.71 21.74
C ALA A 538 -2.64 5.84 23.17
N GLY A 539 -2.18 6.86 23.91
CA GLY A 539 -2.70 7.21 25.23
C GLY A 539 -4.19 7.52 25.22
N LEU A 540 -4.73 8.18 24.18
CA LEU A 540 -6.16 8.50 24.12
C LEU A 540 -7.12 7.31 24.30
N SER A 541 -6.66 6.09 23.99
CA SER A 541 -7.47 4.88 24.19
C SER A 541 -7.79 4.57 25.66
N THR A 542 -7.03 5.10 26.62
CA THR A 542 -7.29 4.93 28.06
C THR A 542 -8.38 5.89 28.57
N GLY A 543 -8.59 7.02 27.88
CA GLY A 543 -9.59 8.02 28.25
C GLY A 543 -9.30 8.78 29.55
N ASP A 544 -8.09 8.71 30.10
CA ASP A 544 -7.72 9.43 31.32
C ASP A 544 -7.25 10.89 31.05
N ALA A 545 -7.34 11.73 32.08
CA ALA A 545 -6.99 13.15 31.98
C ALA A 545 -5.53 13.40 31.60
N ALA A 546 -4.58 12.61 32.12
CA ALA A 546 -3.16 12.78 31.80
C ALA A 546 -2.90 12.50 30.31
N SER A 547 -3.52 11.46 29.76
CA SER A 547 -3.47 11.14 28.34
C SER A 547 -4.06 12.24 27.46
N MET A 548 -5.18 12.84 27.86
CA MET A 548 -5.77 13.99 27.14
C MET A 548 -4.88 15.24 27.22
N GLN A 549 -4.19 15.47 28.35
CA GLN A 549 -3.25 16.58 28.50
C GLN A 549 -2.01 16.43 27.62
N ILE A 550 -1.46 15.21 27.57
CA ILE A 550 -0.37 14.85 26.67
C ILE A 550 -0.77 15.10 25.21
N MET A 551 -2.00 14.71 24.83
CA MET A 551 -2.50 14.96 23.48
C MET A 551 -2.63 16.45 23.15
N ALA A 552 -3.16 17.26 24.07
CA ALA A 552 -3.23 18.70 23.87
C ALA A 552 -1.84 19.33 23.69
N ALA A 553 -0.86 18.95 24.52
CA ALA A 553 0.50 19.48 24.44
C ALA A 553 1.17 19.12 23.10
N VAL A 554 1.02 17.88 22.66
CA VAL A 554 1.54 17.40 21.37
C VAL A 554 0.88 18.12 20.20
N MET A 555 -0.46 18.24 20.22
CA MET A 555 -1.19 18.92 19.15
C MET A 555 -0.83 20.41 19.09
N ALA A 556 -0.86 21.11 20.23
CA ALA A 556 -0.50 22.52 20.31
C ALA A 556 0.93 22.77 19.80
N ALA A 557 1.90 21.97 20.23
CA ALA A 557 3.30 22.14 19.84
C ALA A 557 3.51 21.93 18.34
N GLY A 558 2.88 20.93 17.71
CA GLY A 558 3.03 20.71 16.27
C GLY A 558 2.37 21.78 15.39
N MET A 559 1.47 22.60 15.93
CA MET A 559 0.92 23.76 15.23
C MET A 559 1.92 24.92 15.13
N VAL A 560 2.88 25.01 16.06
CA VAL A 560 3.79 26.17 16.19
C VAL A 560 4.66 26.40 14.95
N PRO A 561 5.37 25.39 14.40
CA PRO A 561 6.37 25.66 13.36
C PRO A 561 5.84 26.37 12.10
N PRO A 562 4.78 25.88 11.43
CA PRO A 562 4.28 26.50 10.21
C PRO A 562 3.64 27.89 10.46
N ILE A 563 3.01 28.11 11.62
CA ILE A 563 2.45 29.42 12.00
C ILE A 563 3.59 30.43 12.23
N ALA A 564 4.60 30.04 13.00
CA ALA A 564 5.72 30.91 13.35
C ALA A 564 6.55 31.33 12.13
N LEU A 565 6.77 30.40 11.19
CA LEU A 565 7.50 30.66 9.94
C LEU A 565 6.69 31.54 8.98
N SER A 566 5.39 31.29 8.85
CA SER A 566 4.49 32.18 8.10
C SER A 566 4.57 33.61 8.65
N LEU A 567 4.42 33.78 9.96
CA LEU A 567 4.51 35.08 10.61
C LEU A 567 5.90 35.72 10.42
N ALA A 568 6.98 34.96 10.54
CA ALA A 568 8.34 35.46 10.34
C ALA A 568 8.56 35.98 8.90
N THR A 569 8.06 35.28 7.89
CA THR A 569 8.13 35.73 6.49
C THR A 569 7.35 37.02 6.24
N PHE A 570 6.22 37.21 6.94
CA PHE A 570 5.43 38.44 6.85
C PHE A 570 6.13 39.63 7.50
N ILE A 571 6.69 39.45 8.72
CA ILE A 571 7.33 40.53 9.48
C ILE A 571 8.66 40.97 8.83
N ARG A 572 9.50 40.02 8.36
CA ARG A 572 10.82 40.33 7.80
C ARG A 572 11.10 39.54 6.52
N LYS A 573 10.28 39.76 5.49
CA LYS A 573 10.41 39.14 4.16
C LYS A 573 11.83 39.13 3.58
N SER A 574 12.65 40.16 3.84
CA SER A 574 14.02 40.26 3.31
C SER A 574 15.01 39.23 3.86
N LEU A 575 14.65 38.51 4.93
CA LEU A 575 15.46 37.44 5.52
C LEU A 575 15.16 36.05 4.91
N PHE A 576 14.18 35.97 4.00
CA PHE A 576 13.68 34.72 3.44
C PHE A 576 13.75 34.76 1.91
N THR A 577 14.03 33.61 1.31
CA THR A 577 13.96 33.43 -0.16
C THR A 577 12.54 33.63 -0.68
N PRO A 578 12.35 33.90 -1.98
CA PRO A 578 11.02 34.00 -2.58
C PRO A 578 10.21 32.70 -2.42
N ALA A 579 10.88 31.54 -2.48
CA ALA A 579 10.23 30.25 -2.26
C ALA A 579 9.73 30.11 -0.80
N GLU A 580 10.56 30.48 0.19
CA GLU A 580 10.13 30.54 1.60
C GLU A 580 8.99 31.54 1.80
N GLN A 581 9.03 32.71 1.16
CA GLN A 581 7.94 33.70 1.23
C GLN A 581 6.64 33.17 0.63
N GLU A 582 6.71 32.47 -0.50
CA GLU A 582 5.53 31.89 -1.14
C GLU A 582 4.93 30.78 -0.28
N ASN A 583 5.77 29.88 0.24
CA ASN A 583 5.36 28.83 1.17
C ASN A 583 4.75 29.42 2.46
N GLY A 584 5.28 30.57 2.92
CA GLY A 584 4.78 31.28 4.09
C GLY A 584 3.33 31.74 3.96
N LYS A 585 2.83 32.02 2.75
CA LYS A 585 1.45 32.50 2.54
C LYS A 585 0.39 31.47 2.90
N SER A 586 0.68 30.18 2.74
CA SER A 586 -0.24 29.09 3.03
C SER A 586 0.09 28.33 4.32
N ALA A 587 1.33 28.42 4.82
CA ALA A 587 1.79 27.70 6.00
C ALA A 587 0.96 27.98 7.27
N TRP A 588 0.46 29.20 7.48
CA TRP A 588 -0.35 29.50 8.68
C TRP A 588 -1.63 28.65 8.75
N LEU A 589 -2.30 28.41 7.62
CA LEU A 589 -3.54 27.65 7.59
C LEU A 589 -3.28 26.16 7.85
N LEU A 590 -2.19 25.62 7.28
CA LEU A 590 -1.71 24.27 7.58
C LEU A 590 -1.41 24.12 9.08
N GLY A 591 -0.75 25.12 9.67
CA GLY A 591 -0.49 25.17 11.10
C GLY A 591 -1.74 25.21 11.96
N LEU A 592 -2.75 26.00 11.58
CA LEU A 592 -4.03 26.02 12.28
C LEU A 592 -4.73 24.64 12.28
N SER A 593 -4.48 23.82 11.26
CA SER A 593 -4.99 22.46 11.15
C SER A 593 -4.10 21.39 11.78
N PHE A 594 -3.03 21.77 12.51
CA PHE A 594 -2.03 20.83 13.05
C PHE A 594 -1.31 20.01 11.96
N VAL A 595 -0.97 20.67 10.85
CA VAL A 595 -0.15 20.11 9.76
C VAL A 595 1.24 20.76 9.80
N SER A 596 2.18 20.08 10.48
CA SER A 596 3.54 20.57 10.70
C SER A 596 4.40 20.62 9.43
N GLU A 597 4.00 19.90 8.39
CA GLU A 597 4.68 19.75 7.10
C GLU A 597 4.83 21.08 6.36
N GLY A 598 3.98 22.07 6.65
CA GLY A 598 4.13 23.43 6.13
C GLY A 598 5.48 24.09 6.48
N ALA A 599 6.19 23.58 7.49
CA ALA A 599 7.52 24.03 7.90
C ALA A 599 8.68 23.32 7.19
N ILE A 600 8.45 22.15 6.55
CA ILE A 600 9.50 21.35 5.91
C ILE A 600 10.30 22.15 4.88
N PRO A 601 9.69 22.93 3.96
CA PRO A 601 10.46 23.68 2.97
C PRO A 601 11.44 24.68 3.58
N PHE A 602 11.11 25.25 4.75
CA PHE A 602 11.98 26.18 5.47
C PHE A 602 13.15 25.45 6.15
N ALA A 603 12.86 24.33 6.82
CA ALA A 603 13.90 23.54 7.48
C ALA A 603 14.84 22.87 6.48
N ALA A 604 14.34 22.45 5.31
CA ALA A 604 15.19 21.94 4.23
C ALA A 604 16.15 23.01 3.69
N ALA A 605 15.70 24.27 3.62
CA ALA A 605 16.52 25.39 3.16
C ALA A 605 17.52 25.89 4.21
N ASP A 606 17.15 25.87 5.50
CA ASP A 606 17.94 26.48 6.58
C ASP A 606 17.80 25.74 7.93
N PRO A 607 18.25 24.48 8.03
CA PRO A 607 17.93 23.59 9.14
C PRO A 607 18.46 24.09 10.49
N PHE A 608 19.69 24.60 10.52
CA PHE A 608 20.37 25.03 11.75
C PHE A 608 19.73 26.25 12.42
N ARG A 609 18.99 27.07 11.67
CA ARG A 609 18.31 28.26 12.23
C ARG A 609 16.84 27.98 12.49
N VAL A 610 16.19 27.24 11.59
CA VAL A 610 14.78 26.93 11.67
C VAL A 610 14.51 25.93 12.80
N ILE A 611 15.13 24.75 12.77
CA ILE A 611 14.79 23.66 13.70
C ILE A 611 14.96 24.06 15.17
N PRO A 612 16.11 24.61 15.63
CA PRO A 612 16.27 24.99 17.03
C PRO A 612 15.28 26.09 17.47
N SER A 613 14.93 27.00 16.56
CA SER A 613 13.95 28.06 16.85
C SER A 613 12.55 27.48 17.05
N MET A 614 12.16 26.52 16.21
CA MET A 614 10.87 25.84 16.32
C MET A 614 10.81 24.94 17.56
N MET A 615 11.92 24.26 17.90
CA MET A 615 12.06 23.48 19.14
C MET A 615 11.88 24.36 20.37
N ALA A 616 12.46 25.56 20.40
CA ALA A 616 12.30 26.48 21.52
C ALA A 616 10.83 26.88 21.74
N GLY A 617 10.09 27.21 20.68
CA GLY A 617 8.67 27.51 20.81
C GLY A 617 7.81 26.28 21.13
N GLY A 618 8.12 25.12 20.54
CA GLY A 618 7.45 23.86 20.88
C GLY A 618 7.58 23.51 22.35
N ALA A 619 8.79 23.64 22.92
CA ALA A 619 9.04 23.46 24.34
C ALA A 619 8.19 24.39 25.22
N VAL A 620 8.09 25.67 24.85
CA VAL A 620 7.27 26.67 25.57
C VAL A 620 5.78 26.33 25.47
N THR A 621 5.30 25.96 24.28
CA THR A 621 3.91 25.56 24.09
C THR A 621 3.56 24.32 24.91
N GLY A 622 4.37 23.27 24.86
CA GLY A 622 4.13 22.06 25.63
C GLY A 622 4.19 22.32 27.15
N ALA A 623 5.15 23.14 27.60
CA ALA A 623 5.25 23.56 29.01
C ALA A 623 3.98 24.26 29.50
N ILE A 624 3.50 25.26 28.75
CA ILE A 624 2.30 26.03 29.12
C ILE A 624 1.05 25.15 29.03
N SER A 625 0.92 24.32 28.00
CA SER A 625 -0.22 23.42 27.84
C SER A 625 -0.37 22.47 29.04
N MET A 626 0.73 21.84 29.47
CA MET A 626 0.71 20.95 30.64
C MET A 626 0.55 21.74 31.95
N ALA A 627 1.15 22.93 32.07
CA ALA A 627 1.02 23.77 33.28
C ALA A 627 -0.41 24.24 33.53
N LEU A 628 -1.17 24.47 32.45
CA LEU A 628 -2.57 24.90 32.51
C LEU A 628 -3.54 23.72 32.39
N SER A 629 -3.05 22.48 32.43
CA SER A 629 -3.83 21.24 32.34
C SER A 629 -4.82 21.24 31.16
N VAL A 630 -4.36 21.70 30.00
CA VAL A 630 -5.19 21.69 28.79
C VAL A 630 -5.37 20.26 28.32
N GLU A 631 -6.60 19.84 28.08
CA GLU A 631 -6.99 18.51 27.61
C GLU A 631 -7.48 18.57 26.17
N SER A 632 -7.17 17.53 25.39
CA SER A 632 -7.72 17.34 24.06
C SER A 632 -8.21 15.92 23.86
N ARG A 633 -9.50 15.80 23.50
CA ARG A 633 -10.16 14.53 23.16
C ARG A 633 -9.99 14.15 21.70
N ALA A 634 -9.58 15.12 20.87
CA ALA A 634 -9.33 14.93 19.45
C ALA A 634 -7.81 14.87 19.19
N PRO A 635 -7.33 13.90 18.42
CA PRO A 635 -5.90 13.79 18.11
C PRO A 635 -5.43 14.77 17.02
N HIS A 636 -6.37 15.37 16.28
CA HIS A 636 -6.09 16.10 15.05
C HIS A 636 -7.13 17.18 14.80
N GLY A 637 -6.83 18.09 13.86
CA GLY A 637 -7.72 19.19 13.45
C GLY A 637 -7.35 20.55 14.04
N GLY A 638 -6.37 20.60 14.94
CA GLY A 638 -5.80 21.84 15.48
C GLY A 638 -6.86 22.76 16.08
N ILE A 639 -6.96 24.00 15.59
CA ILE A 639 -7.93 24.97 16.10
C ILE A 639 -9.38 24.65 15.70
N PHE A 640 -9.58 23.88 14.62
CA PHE A 640 -10.90 23.57 14.09
C PHE A 640 -11.68 22.57 14.96
N VAL A 641 -11.00 21.95 15.93
CA VAL A 641 -11.59 21.08 16.95
C VAL A 641 -11.65 21.76 18.32
N ALA A 642 -11.81 23.08 18.36
CA ALA A 642 -11.92 23.86 19.61
C ALA A 642 -12.92 23.30 20.62
N PHE A 643 -14.03 22.71 20.14
CA PHE A 643 -15.06 22.07 20.96
C PHE A 643 -14.60 20.76 21.64
N ALA A 644 -13.47 20.20 21.22
CA ALA A 644 -12.85 18.99 21.78
C ALA A 644 -11.71 19.30 22.76
N ILE A 645 -11.49 20.58 23.09
CA ILE A 645 -10.35 21.08 23.87
C ILE A 645 -10.84 21.84 25.08
N ASP A 646 -10.30 21.54 26.26
CA ASP A 646 -10.69 22.18 27.52
C ASP A 646 -9.49 22.44 28.44
N PRO A 647 -9.30 23.66 28.99
CA PRO A 647 -9.95 24.90 28.58
C PRO A 647 -9.31 25.47 27.30
N PHE A 648 -10.15 25.78 26.31
CA PHE A 648 -9.69 26.25 25.00
C PHE A 648 -8.87 27.55 25.03
N TRP A 649 -9.15 28.47 25.97
CA TRP A 649 -8.39 29.72 26.08
C TRP A 649 -6.92 29.45 26.44
N ALA A 650 -6.64 28.44 27.27
CA ALA A 650 -5.29 28.09 27.69
C ALA A 650 -4.52 27.44 26.54
N TYR A 651 -5.20 26.64 25.72
CA TYR A 651 -4.66 26.10 24.47
C TYR A 651 -4.16 27.21 23.54
N LEU A 652 -4.98 28.25 23.34
CA LEU A 652 -4.61 29.43 22.55
C LEU A 652 -3.38 30.16 23.12
N VAL A 653 -3.35 30.38 24.45
CA VAL A 653 -2.21 31.02 25.11
C VAL A 653 -0.92 30.23 24.89
N ALA A 654 -0.97 28.91 25.04
CA ALA A 654 0.18 28.03 24.84
C ALA A 654 0.73 28.11 23.40
N ILE A 655 -0.15 28.07 22.39
CA ILE A 655 0.24 28.19 20.98
C ILE A 655 0.83 29.57 20.69
N LEU A 656 0.15 30.64 21.10
CA LEU A 656 0.59 32.01 20.84
C LEU A 656 1.96 32.30 21.47
N ALA A 657 2.20 31.80 22.68
CA ALA A 657 3.49 31.94 23.35
C ALA A 657 4.62 31.24 22.57
N GLY A 658 4.41 29.99 22.16
CA GLY A 658 5.42 29.25 21.38
C GLY A 658 5.63 29.81 19.98
N VAL A 659 4.58 30.30 19.32
CA VAL A 659 4.66 31.02 18.04
C VAL A 659 5.50 32.28 18.20
N ALA A 660 5.23 33.10 19.22
CA ALA A 660 6.01 34.29 19.49
C ALA A 660 7.50 33.98 19.71
N VAL A 661 7.80 32.97 20.55
CA VAL A 661 9.18 32.52 20.81
C VAL A 661 9.86 32.03 19.53
N SER A 662 9.20 31.16 18.77
CA SER A 662 9.74 30.62 17.50
C SER A 662 9.99 31.70 16.47
N THR A 663 9.05 32.62 16.29
CA THR A 663 9.16 33.74 15.34
C THR A 663 10.29 34.67 15.74
N VAL A 664 10.39 35.07 17.01
CA VAL A 664 11.49 35.93 17.47
C VAL A 664 12.84 35.22 17.33
N ALA A 665 12.92 33.94 17.72
CA ALA A 665 14.14 33.15 17.63
C ALA A 665 14.62 33.00 16.19
N VAL A 666 13.75 32.62 15.25
CA VAL A 666 14.16 32.42 13.86
C VAL A 666 14.56 33.72 13.17
N LEU A 667 13.88 34.82 13.49
CA LEU A 667 14.25 36.15 13.00
C LEU A 667 15.59 36.61 13.55
N ALA A 668 15.83 36.42 14.86
CA ALA A 668 17.11 36.72 15.48
C ALA A 668 18.23 35.88 14.88
N MET A 669 18.04 34.57 14.75
CA MET A 669 19.03 33.66 14.16
C MET A 669 19.37 34.03 12.71
N LYS A 670 18.37 34.32 11.87
CA LYS A 670 18.60 34.74 10.47
C LYS A 670 19.19 36.16 10.37
N GLN A 671 18.95 37.03 11.35
CA GLN A 671 19.51 38.40 11.37
C GLN A 671 20.95 38.45 11.89
N PHE A 672 21.27 37.75 12.98
CA PHE A 672 22.59 37.79 13.62
C PHE A 672 23.55 36.71 13.12
N TRP A 673 23.03 35.66 12.49
CA TRP A 673 23.83 34.67 11.77
C TRP A 673 23.40 34.60 10.30
N PRO A 674 23.66 35.65 9.49
CA PRO A 674 23.12 35.73 8.13
C PRO A 674 23.69 34.64 7.21
N ASN A 675 22.81 34.02 6.42
CA ASN A 675 23.20 33.13 5.33
C ASN A 675 23.33 33.94 4.03
N LYS A 676 24.56 34.28 3.63
CA LYS A 676 24.84 35.13 2.46
C LYS A 676 24.24 34.57 1.16
N THR A 677 24.26 33.25 0.98
CA THR A 677 23.72 32.56 -0.20
C THR A 677 22.20 32.70 -0.30
N VAL A 678 21.49 32.62 0.83
CA VAL A 678 20.03 32.82 0.91
C VAL A 678 19.66 34.29 0.72
N GLN A 679 20.45 35.21 1.27
CA GLN A 679 20.24 36.66 1.10
C GLN A 679 20.49 37.13 -0.34
N GLU A 680 21.51 36.58 -1.02
CA GLU A 680 21.78 36.86 -2.42
C GLU A 680 20.67 36.34 -3.35
N ALA A 681 20.11 35.16 -3.04
CA ALA A 681 18.94 34.62 -3.76
C ALA A 681 17.68 35.47 -3.53
N ALA A 682 17.46 35.97 -2.30
CA ALA A 682 16.37 36.88 -1.97
C ALA A 682 16.51 38.25 -2.66
N GLN A 683 17.74 38.77 -2.80
CA GLN A 683 18.02 40.05 -3.47
C GLN A 683 17.92 39.97 -5.00
N LYS A 684 18.36 38.87 -5.63
CA LYS A 684 18.26 38.68 -7.09
C LYS A 684 16.83 38.58 -7.61
N ALA A 685 15.90 38.13 -6.78
CA ALA A 685 14.50 37.94 -7.15
C ALA A 685 13.57 39.10 -6.76
N ALA A 686 14.08 40.14 -6.09
CA ALA A 686 13.31 41.33 -5.78
C ALA A 686 13.09 42.17 -7.06
N PRO A 687 11.84 42.49 -7.47
CA PRO A 687 11.60 43.32 -8.63
C PRO A 687 12.08 44.74 -8.31
N GLY A 688 13.23 45.13 -8.87
CA GLY A 688 13.78 46.48 -8.71
C GLY A 688 15.30 46.64 -8.66
N SER A 689 16.11 45.57 -8.78
CA SER A 689 17.56 45.73 -8.91
C SER A 689 17.91 46.27 -10.30
N LYS A 690 17.95 47.60 -10.44
CA LYS A 690 18.60 48.27 -11.56
C LYS A 690 20.05 47.80 -11.60
N THR A 691 20.38 47.00 -12.60
CA THR A 691 21.76 46.72 -13.00
C THR A 691 22.51 48.04 -13.10
N ALA A 692 23.52 48.21 -12.24
CA ALA A 692 24.51 49.26 -12.37
C ALA A 692 25.22 49.05 -13.71
N SER A 693 24.82 49.85 -14.70
CA SER A 693 25.55 50.02 -15.96
C SER A 693 26.97 50.44 -15.62
N GLN A 694 27.91 49.63 -16.07
CA GLN A 694 29.32 49.95 -16.17
C GLN A 694 29.48 51.28 -16.89
N ASN A 695 30.08 52.27 -16.23
CA ASN A 695 30.74 53.39 -16.88
C ASN A 695 32.25 53.19 -16.70
N VAL A 696 32.90 52.62 -17.70
CA VAL A 696 34.34 52.75 -17.93
C VAL A 696 34.58 52.88 -19.44
N ALA A 697 34.93 54.11 -19.82
CA ALA A 697 35.78 54.53 -20.94
C ALA A 697 35.59 53.92 -22.35
N ALA A 698 35.06 54.73 -23.27
CA ALA A 698 35.72 55.12 -24.52
C ALA A 698 35.25 56.52 -24.93
#